data_AF-A0A8C8CBF9-F1
#
_entry.id   AF-A0A8C8CBF9-F1
#
_cell.length_a   1.000
_cell.length_b   1.000
_cell.length_c   1.000
_cell.angle_alpha   90.00
_cell.angle_beta   90.00
_cell.angle_gamma   90.00
#
_symmetry.space_group_name_H-M   'P 1'
#
loop_
_entity.id
_entity.type
_entity.pdbx_description
1 polymer ?
#
loop_
_entity_poly.entity_id
_entity_poly.type
_entity_poly.pdbx_seq_one_letter_code
_entity_poly.pdbx_strand_id
1 'polypeptide(L)'
;MFIFLFFPEKLLVLTVATEETDGYLRFMQSANYFNYTIKVLGMGEEWRGGDVGRSIGGGQKVRLLKEAMEALTDQEDLVVLFVDSYDLIFAGGPEEILRKFQEANHKVLFAADGLIWPDKRLQEKYPSVRSGKRFLNSGGIIGYAPYVNKIVEQWNLHENDDDQLFYTKIYLDSFQRENLNIGLDHKSQIFQNLNGAIDEVLLKFGTKSARVRNPVYDTLPVVIHGNANTKMYLNYLGNYIPNAWNYERGCGVCDHNMVDLSQLKEYPTVMVGVFIEQPTPFLSQFFQRLVTLDYPKDKLNVFVHNNVSNCSWTLALDKLNYGQDTAPNPSTMGLCRKDPGCDFYLSMDTDVMLTNRQTLKILIEQNRKIIGPLVTRHGKLWSNFWGALSLDGYYARSEDYIDIVQSKRVGVWNIPYMAHIYLIKGEVLRNELKERNHFVLEKLDPDMALCRHARELGMFMYITNRHEFGRLISTANFNTSHYNSDLWQIFENPVDWKEKYIHPNYTRIFTENYLEEPCPDVFWFPVFTERACDELVEEMEHYGSWSGGNHEDKRITGGYETVPTDDIHMKQIGYDKEWLHFIREFISPVTLKVFSGYYTKVLMNFVVKYTPGRQAYLRPHHDSSTFTINVALNSKGTDFQGGGCRFHRYNCSVDSPRKGWSFMHPGRLTHLHEGLPTTNGTRYIAVSFIDP
;
A
#
# COMPACT_ATOMS: atom_id res chain seq x y z
N MET A 1 -47.02 -19.67 -29.07
CA MET A 1 -46.14 -19.06 -28.06
C MET A 1 -46.03 -20.06 -26.92
N PHE A 2 -45.09 -21.00 -27.04
CA PHE A 2 -44.83 -21.99 -25.98
C PHE A 2 -43.90 -21.35 -24.96
N ILE A 3 -44.39 -21.19 -23.72
CA ILE A 3 -43.58 -20.78 -22.57
C ILE A 3 -42.74 -22.00 -22.20
N PHE A 4 -41.49 -22.07 -22.63
CA PHE A 4 -40.53 -23.02 -22.06
C PHE A 4 -40.22 -22.55 -20.64
N LEU A 5 -40.61 -23.37 -19.66
CA LEU A 5 -40.19 -23.20 -18.28
C LEU A 5 -38.70 -23.54 -18.19
N PHE A 6 -37.87 -22.57 -17.79
CA PHE A 6 -36.45 -22.78 -17.56
C PHE A 6 -36.28 -23.45 -16.19
N PHE A 7 -35.70 -24.66 -16.17
CA PHE A 7 -35.41 -25.38 -14.92
C PHE A 7 -33.90 -25.42 -14.72
N PRO A 8 -33.34 -24.62 -13.78
CA PRO A 8 -31.92 -24.64 -13.44
C PRO A 8 -31.38 -26.03 -13.06
N GLU A 9 -32.25 -26.91 -12.57
CA GLU A 9 -31.95 -28.30 -12.21
C GLU A 9 -31.43 -29.15 -13.38
N LYS A 10 -31.61 -28.69 -14.62
CA LYS A 10 -31.10 -29.36 -15.83
C LYS A 10 -29.72 -28.86 -16.30
N LEU A 11 -29.03 -28.02 -15.52
CA LEU A 11 -27.66 -27.59 -15.81
C LEU A 11 -26.67 -28.18 -14.79
N LEU A 12 -25.67 -28.91 -15.28
CA LEU A 12 -24.52 -29.36 -14.49
C LEU A 12 -23.25 -28.69 -14.98
N VAL A 13 -22.52 -28.03 -14.09
CA VAL A 13 -21.21 -27.48 -14.39
C VAL A 13 -20.14 -28.52 -14.04
N LEU A 14 -19.29 -28.84 -15.00
CA LEU A 14 -18.11 -29.67 -14.83
C LEU A 14 -16.87 -28.79 -14.93
N THR A 15 -15.92 -29.00 -14.03
CA THR A 15 -14.63 -28.31 -14.08
C THR A 15 -13.52 -29.22 -13.60
N VAL A 16 -12.28 -28.89 -13.93
CA VAL A 16 -11.09 -29.59 -13.45
C VAL A 16 -10.35 -28.67 -12.48
N ALA A 17 -10.01 -29.22 -11.32
CA ALA A 17 -9.10 -28.61 -10.36
C ALA A 17 -8.39 -29.75 -9.63
N THR A 18 -7.05 -29.73 -9.63
CA THR A 18 -6.24 -30.71 -8.88
C THR A 18 -6.00 -30.28 -7.44
N GLU A 19 -6.07 -28.97 -7.18
CA GLU A 19 -5.83 -28.36 -5.88
C GLU A 19 -6.77 -27.17 -5.65
N GLU A 20 -6.99 -26.81 -4.38
CA GLU A 20 -7.78 -25.63 -4.00
C GLU A 20 -6.96 -24.34 -4.07
N THR A 21 -6.65 -23.91 -5.29
CA THR A 21 -5.90 -22.66 -5.54
C THR A 21 -6.75 -21.42 -5.26
N ASP A 22 -6.11 -20.25 -5.10
CA ASP A 22 -6.84 -18.97 -4.91
C ASP A 22 -7.75 -18.65 -6.11
N GLY A 23 -7.32 -19.03 -7.32
CA GLY A 23 -8.12 -18.95 -8.54
C GLY A 23 -9.37 -19.82 -8.50
N TYR A 24 -9.23 -21.09 -8.09
CA TYR A 24 -10.35 -22.01 -7.89
C TYR A 24 -11.33 -21.51 -6.82
N LEU A 25 -10.82 -20.99 -5.69
CA LEU A 25 -11.65 -20.44 -4.62
C LEU A 25 -12.47 -19.23 -5.10
N ARG A 26 -11.86 -18.34 -5.91
CA ARG A 26 -12.59 -17.24 -6.57
C ARG A 26 -13.66 -17.75 -7.53
N PHE A 27 -13.36 -18.77 -8.33
CA PHE A 27 -14.34 -19.42 -9.20
C PHE A 27 -15.54 -19.96 -8.40
N MET A 28 -15.28 -20.76 -7.37
CA MET A 28 -16.30 -21.33 -6.49
C MET A 28 -17.13 -20.24 -5.79
N GLN A 29 -16.50 -19.16 -5.35
CA GLN A 29 -17.20 -18.02 -4.76
C GLN A 29 -18.20 -17.39 -5.74
N SER A 30 -17.80 -17.16 -6.99
CA SER A 30 -18.70 -16.64 -8.03
C SER A 30 -19.82 -17.62 -8.38
N ALA A 31 -19.52 -18.91 -8.41
CA ALA A 31 -20.49 -19.95 -8.70
C ALA A 31 -21.55 -20.11 -7.59
N ASN A 32 -21.11 -20.11 -6.33
CA ASN A 32 -21.98 -20.17 -5.16
C ASN A 32 -22.91 -18.96 -5.09
N TYR A 33 -22.43 -17.77 -5.47
CA TYR A 33 -23.27 -16.56 -5.52
C TYR A 33 -24.49 -16.72 -6.45
N PHE A 34 -24.33 -17.44 -7.55
CA PHE A 34 -25.40 -17.70 -8.52
C PHE A 34 -26.10 -19.05 -8.32
N ASN A 35 -25.75 -19.82 -7.28
CA ASN A 35 -26.27 -21.16 -7.02
C ASN A 35 -26.05 -22.15 -8.18
N TYR A 36 -24.85 -22.16 -8.78
CA TYR A 36 -24.49 -23.21 -9.76
C TYR A 36 -24.25 -24.56 -9.07
N THR A 37 -24.73 -25.64 -9.68
CA THR A 37 -24.36 -27.01 -9.32
C THR A 37 -23.06 -27.40 -10.02
N ILE A 38 -21.97 -27.55 -9.27
CA ILE A 38 -20.64 -27.89 -9.80
C ILE A 38 -20.23 -29.29 -9.36
N LYS A 39 -19.68 -30.06 -10.30
CA LYS A 39 -18.90 -31.27 -10.03
C LYS A 39 -17.45 -31.03 -10.47
N VAL A 40 -16.56 -31.05 -9.48
CA VAL A 40 -15.11 -30.87 -9.68
C VAL A 40 -14.47 -32.23 -9.98
N LEU A 41 -13.64 -32.28 -11.00
CA LEU A 41 -12.94 -33.47 -11.45
C LEU A 41 -11.44 -33.36 -11.14
N GLY A 42 -10.84 -34.47 -10.71
CA GLY A 42 -9.39 -34.56 -10.48
C GLY A 42 -8.87 -33.94 -9.17
N MET A 43 -9.75 -33.55 -8.23
CA MET A 43 -9.31 -32.95 -6.96
C MET A 43 -8.44 -33.93 -6.16
N GLY A 44 -7.22 -33.52 -5.81
CA GLY A 44 -6.23 -34.35 -5.15
C GLY A 44 -5.43 -35.27 -6.09
N GLU A 45 -5.73 -35.30 -7.40
CA GLU A 45 -4.89 -35.98 -8.39
C GLU A 45 -3.67 -35.13 -8.75
N GLU A 46 -2.56 -35.79 -9.07
CA GLU A 46 -1.38 -35.14 -9.62
C GLU A 46 -1.68 -34.58 -11.03
N TRP A 47 -1.29 -33.33 -11.28
CA TRP A 47 -1.42 -32.73 -12.61
C TRP A 47 -0.37 -33.27 -13.58
N ARG A 48 -0.85 -33.97 -14.62
CA ARG A 48 -0.07 -34.58 -15.72
C ARG A 48 -0.35 -33.92 -17.07
N GLY A 49 -1.14 -32.86 -17.08
CA GLY A 49 -1.50 -32.11 -18.28
C GLY A 49 -0.41 -31.24 -18.88
N GLY A 50 0.82 -31.24 -18.35
CA GLY A 50 1.92 -30.38 -18.83
C GLY A 50 1.81 -28.92 -18.35
N ASP A 51 2.73 -28.06 -18.80
CA ASP A 51 2.75 -26.64 -18.41
C ASP A 51 1.86 -25.80 -19.33
N VAL A 52 0.54 -25.88 -19.11
CA VAL A 52 -0.50 -25.19 -19.90
C VAL A 52 -0.41 -23.66 -19.88
N GLY A 53 0.40 -23.08 -18.99
CA GLY A 53 0.68 -21.65 -18.97
C GLY A 53 1.81 -21.22 -19.91
N ARG A 54 2.67 -22.16 -20.33
CA ARG A 54 3.88 -21.88 -21.14
C ARG A 54 3.95 -22.67 -22.45
N SER A 55 3.26 -23.80 -22.55
CA SER A 55 3.23 -24.66 -23.73
C SER A 55 1.86 -25.29 -23.96
N ILE A 56 1.76 -26.16 -24.98
CA ILE A 56 0.60 -27.01 -25.21
C ILE A 56 0.36 -27.99 -24.05
N GLY A 57 -0.88 -28.46 -23.90
CA GLY A 57 -1.23 -29.47 -22.90
C GLY A 57 -2.71 -29.47 -22.51
N GLY A 58 -3.02 -29.98 -21.32
CA GLY A 58 -4.37 -29.98 -20.76
C GLY A 58 -5.21 -31.22 -21.10
N GLY A 59 -4.66 -32.19 -21.84
CA GLY A 59 -5.33 -33.43 -22.21
C GLY A 59 -5.89 -34.25 -21.04
N GLN A 60 -5.26 -34.18 -19.85
CA GLN A 60 -5.80 -34.76 -18.61
C GLN A 60 -7.23 -34.27 -18.33
N LYS A 61 -7.55 -33.01 -18.66
CA LYS A 61 -8.90 -32.48 -18.50
C LYS A 61 -9.91 -33.21 -19.38
N VAL A 62 -9.52 -33.53 -20.62
CA VAL A 62 -10.38 -34.25 -21.57
C VAL A 62 -10.59 -35.69 -21.12
N ARG A 63 -9.54 -36.36 -20.62
CA ARG A 63 -9.66 -37.70 -20.02
C ARG A 63 -10.65 -37.70 -18.85
N LEU A 64 -10.46 -36.80 -17.88
CA LEU A 64 -11.34 -36.69 -16.71
C LEU A 64 -12.79 -36.36 -17.11
N LEU A 65 -12.96 -35.48 -18.09
CA LEU A 65 -14.27 -35.14 -18.63
C LEU A 65 -14.92 -36.36 -19.31
N LYS A 66 -14.18 -37.12 -20.11
CA LYS A 66 -14.65 -38.36 -20.74
C LYS A 66 -15.18 -39.34 -19.69
N GLU A 67 -14.40 -39.64 -18.66
CA GLU A 67 -14.80 -40.52 -17.55
C GLU A 67 -16.05 -39.99 -16.82
N ALA A 68 -16.15 -38.68 -16.60
CA ALA A 68 -17.31 -38.09 -15.96
C ALA A 68 -18.58 -38.13 -16.82
N MET A 69 -18.43 -38.03 -18.15
CA MET A 69 -19.54 -38.02 -19.10
C MET A 69 -20.16 -39.40 -19.30
N GLU A 70 -19.41 -40.49 -19.11
CA GLU A 70 -19.92 -41.88 -19.20
C GLU A 70 -21.16 -42.11 -18.32
N ALA A 71 -21.21 -41.48 -17.13
CA ALA A 71 -22.33 -41.58 -16.20
C ALA A 71 -23.51 -40.63 -16.49
N LEU A 72 -23.37 -39.72 -17.48
CA LEU A 72 -24.33 -38.66 -17.79
C LEU A 72 -24.99 -38.83 -19.16
N THR A 73 -24.60 -39.85 -19.93
CA THR A 73 -25.00 -40.06 -21.33
C THR A 73 -26.49 -40.30 -21.53
N ASP A 74 -27.15 -40.99 -20.59
CA ASP A 74 -28.57 -41.36 -20.69
C ASP A 74 -29.53 -40.18 -20.41
N GLN A 75 -29.01 -39.02 -19.98
CA GLN A 75 -29.81 -37.84 -19.64
C GLN A 75 -29.91 -36.88 -20.83
N GLU A 76 -30.84 -37.15 -21.77
CA GLU A 76 -30.97 -36.37 -23.01
C GLU A 76 -31.21 -34.87 -22.80
N ASP A 77 -31.95 -34.52 -21.75
CA ASP A 77 -32.33 -33.16 -21.40
C ASP A 77 -31.28 -32.42 -20.56
N LEU A 78 -30.24 -33.10 -20.09
CA LEU A 78 -29.19 -32.49 -19.26
C LEU A 78 -28.28 -31.62 -20.13
N VAL A 79 -28.12 -30.36 -19.74
CA VAL A 79 -27.12 -29.46 -20.29
C VAL A 79 -25.88 -29.51 -19.40
N VAL A 80 -24.73 -29.78 -20.00
CA VAL A 80 -23.43 -29.77 -19.35
C VAL A 80 -22.68 -28.51 -19.77
N LEU A 81 -22.15 -27.78 -18.79
CA LEU A 81 -21.21 -26.68 -18.98
C LEU A 81 -19.84 -27.12 -18.47
N PHE A 82 -18.90 -27.37 -19.37
CA PHE A 82 -17.51 -27.57 -19.00
C PHE A 82 -16.74 -26.24 -19.07
N VAL A 83 -16.06 -25.88 -17.99
CA VAL A 83 -15.26 -24.66 -17.90
C VAL A 83 -13.97 -24.89 -17.11
N ASP A 84 -12.93 -24.11 -17.40
CA ASP A 84 -11.75 -24.02 -16.54
C ASP A 84 -12.11 -23.35 -15.19
N SER A 85 -11.29 -23.57 -14.13
CA SER A 85 -11.57 -23.05 -12.78
C SER A 85 -10.55 -22.04 -12.26
N TYR A 86 -9.26 -22.16 -12.58
CA TYR A 86 -8.22 -21.32 -11.96
C TYR A 86 -8.26 -19.87 -12.45
N ASP A 87 -8.66 -19.64 -13.70
CA ASP A 87 -8.71 -18.33 -14.36
C ASP A 87 -10.10 -18.05 -14.96
N LEU A 88 -11.15 -18.37 -14.22
CA LEU A 88 -12.53 -18.14 -14.64
C LEU A 88 -13.40 -17.57 -13.52
N ILE A 89 -14.34 -16.70 -13.88
CA ILE A 89 -15.38 -16.18 -12.97
C ILE A 89 -16.74 -16.17 -13.66
N PHE A 90 -17.79 -16.50 -12.90
CA PHE A 90 -19.16 -16.29 -13.33
C PHE A 90 -19.61 -14.85 -13.10
N ALA A 91 -20.23 -14.26 -14.11
CA ALA A 91 -20.81 -12.92 -14.10
C ALA A 91 -22.34 -12.93 -14.29
N GLY A 92 -22.94 -14.10 -14.50
CA GLY A 92 -24.39 -14.30 -14.61
C GLY A 92 -24.78 -15.68 -14.08
N GLY A 93 -26.09 -15.93 -13.94
CA GLY A 93 -26.61 -17.17 -13.33
C GLY A 93 -27.08 -18.25 -14.31
N PRO A 94 -27.46 -19.44 -13.78
CA PRO A 94 -27.88 -20.62 -14.55
C PRO A 94 -28.99 -20.36 -15.57
N GLU A 95 -30.02 -19.58 -15.21
CA GLU A 95 -31.14 -19.29 -16.10
C GLU A 95 -30.71 -18.48 -17.33
N GLU A 96 -29.83 -17.50 -17.14
CA GLU A 96 -29.34 -16.66 -18.23
C GLU A 96 -28.49 -17.46 -19.22
N ILE A 97 -27.60 -18.33 -18.72
CA ILE A 97 -26.74 -19.14 -19.57
C ILE A 97 -27.54 -20.17 -20.37
N LEU A 98 -28.54 -20.82 -19.75
CA LEU A 98 -29.43 -21.76 -20.43
C LEU A 98 -30.25 -21.07 -21.52
N ARG A 99 -30.82 -19.89 -21.23
CA ARG A 99 -31.56 -19.10 -22.22
C ARG A 99 -30.68 -18.75 -23.43
N LYS A 100 -29.48 -18.22 -23.18
CA LYS A 100 -28.54 -17.84 -24.26
C LYS A 100 -28.06 -19.04 -25.07
N PHE A 101 -27.86 -20.19 -24.43
CA PHE A 101 -27.47 -21.43 -25.13
C PHE A 101 -28.59 -21.91 -26.06
N GLN A 102 -29.85 -21.87 -25.59
CA GLN A 102 -31.00 -22.20 -26.44
C GLN A 102 -31.18 -21.22 -27.59
N GLU A 103 -30.99 -19.91 -27.36
CA GLU A 103 -31.03 -18.87 -28.40
C GLU A 103 -29.93 -19.06 -29.46
N ALA A 104 -28.78 -19.62 -29.09
CA ALA A 104 -27.70 -19.95 -30.04
C ALA A 104 -28.07 -21.08 -31.00
N ASN A 105 -29.10 -21.89 -30.68
CA ASN A 105 -29.64 -22.95 -31.54
C ASN A 105 -28.62 -24.01 -32.00
N HIS A 106 -27.69 -24.36 -31.11
CA HIS A 106 -26.70 -25.43 -31.32
C HIS A 106 -26.89 -26.57 -30.32
N LYS A 107 -26.35 -27.76 -30.63
CA LYS A 107 -26.34 -28.89 -29.68
C LYS A 107 -25.13 -28.85 -28.76
N VAL A 108 -24.01 -28.32 -29.26
CA VAL A 108 -22.80 -28.00 -28.50
C VAL A 108 -22.30 -26.64 -28.98
N LEU A 109 -21.96 -25.76 -28.04
CA LEU A 109 -21.42 -24.44 -28.28
C LEU A 109 -20.09 -24.30 -27.54
N PHE A 110 -19.03 -23.97 -28.27
CA PHE A 110 -17.72 -23.67 -27.68
C PHE A 110 -17.54 -22.16 -27.51
N ALA A 111 -16.72 -21.78 -26.55
CA ALA A 111 -16.18 -20.43 -26.46
C ALA A 111 -15.39 -20.08 -27.73
N ALA A 112 -15.41 -18.81 -28.12
CA ALA A 112 -14.70 -18.33 -29.30
C ALA A 112 -13.59 -17.33 -28.94
N ASP A 113 -12.49 -17.36 -29.69
CA ASP A 113 -11.32 -16.49 -29.55
C ASP A 113 -11.03 -15.73 -30.85
N GLY A 114 -10.40 -14.57 -30.71
CA GLY A 114 -9.91 -13.76 -31.82
C GLY A 114 -8.57 -14.25 -32.36
N LEU A 115 -7.82 -14.99 -31.53
CA LEU A 115 -6.50 -15.51 -31.87
C LEU A 115 -6.54 -17.02 -32.05
N ILE A 116 -5.93 -17.52 -33.14
CA ILE A 116 -5.82 -18.96 -33.37
C ILE A 116 -4.65 -19.56 -32.57
N TRP A 117 -4.92 -20.66 -31.89
CA TRP A 117 -3.94 -21.43 -31.12
C TRP A 117 -4.35 -22.92 -31.06
N PRO A 118 -3.42 -23.89 -30.98
CA PRO A 118 -1.96 -23.70 -31.07
C PRO A 118 -1.44 -23.63 -32.51
N ASP A 119 -2.15 -24.21 -33.49
CA ASP A 119 -1.66 -24.33 -34.86
C ASP A 119 -2.26 -23.30 -35.82
N LYS A 120 -1.48 -22.26 -36.13
CA LYS A 120 -1.86 -21.19 -37.07
C LYS A 120 -2.19 -21.68 -38.47
N ARG A 121 -1.65 -22.83 -38.91
CA ARG A 121 -1.91 -23.39 -40.25
C ARG A 121 -3.36 -23.83 -40.45
N LEU A 122 -4.11 -23.99 -39.36
CA LEU A 122 -5.51 -24.39 -39.40
C LEU A 122 -6.45 -23.20 -39.69
N GLN A 123 -5.95 -21.97 -39.71
CA GLN A 123 -6.75 -20.75 -39.87
C GLN A 123 -7.66 -20.75 -41.11
N GLU A 124 -7.16 -21.24 -42.24
CA GLU A 124 -7.92 -21.27 -43.50
C GLU A 124 -9.05 -22.30 -43.48
N LYS A 125 -8.94 -23.35 -42.64
CA LYS A 125 -9.98 -24.39 -42.52
C LYS A 125 -11.19 -23.94 -41.71
N TYR A 126 -11.04 -22.91 -40.88
CA TYR A 126 -12.16 -22.38 -40.10
C TYR A 126 -13.21 -21.75 -41.04
N PRO A 127 -14.51 -21.92 -40.78
CA PRO A 127 -15.55 -21.17 -41.49
C PRO A 127 -15.30 -19.66 -41.42
N SER A 128 -15.66 -18.93 -42.47
CA SER A 128 -15.58 -17.47 -42.48
C SER A 128 -16.73 -16.89 -41.65
N VAL A 129 -16.42 -15.98 -40.73
CA VAL A 129 -17.38 -15.28 -39.90
C VAL A 129 -17.48 -13.82 -40.33
N ARG A 130 -18.70 -13.30 -40.53
CA ARG A 130 -18.90 -11.90 -40.95
C ARG A 130 -18.58 -10.90 -39.85
N SER A 131 -18.83 -11.28 -38.60
CA SER A 131 -18.65 -10.46 -37.41
C SER A 131 -18.49 -11.40 -36.21
N GLY A 132 -17.53 -11.09 -35.33
CA GLY A 132 -17.23 -11.88 -34.15
C GLY A 132 -15.90 -12.64 -34.22
N LYS A 133 -15.59 -13.32 -33.12
CA LYS A 133 -14.43 -14.19 -32.89
C LYS A 133 -14.54 -15.45 -33.74
N ARG A 134 -13.45 -15.88 -34.39
CA ARG A 134 -13.49 -16.94 -35.42
C ARG A 134 -13.06 -18.31 -34.90
N PHE A 135 -12.18 -18.36 -33.91
CA PHE A 135 -11.46 -19.57 -33.54
C PHE A 135 -12.02 -20.20 -32.27
N LEU A 136 -11.89 -21.52 -32.13
CA LEU A 136 -12.37 -22.26 -30.96
C LEU A 136 -11.46 -22.01 -29.75
N ASN A 137 -12.06 -21.94 -28.56
CA ASN A 137 -11.35 -21.99 -27.27
C ASN A 137 -11.94 -23.13 -26.42
N SER A 138 -11.09 -24.00 -25.87
CA SER A 138 -11.53 -25.18 -25.11
C SER A 138 -11.88 -24.91 -23.64
N GLY A 139 -11.55 -23.73 -23.11
CA GLY A 139 -11.82 -23.38 -21.71
C GLY A 139 -13.29 -23.12 -21.38
N GLY A 140 -14.18 -23.20 -22.39
CA GLY A 140 -15.63 -23.13 -22.20
C GLY A 140 -16.39 -23.93 -23.25
N ILE A 141 -17.20 -24.89 -22.81
CA ILE A 141 -18.03 -25.75 -23.65
C ILE A 141 -19.40 -25.87 -22.99
N ILE A 142 -20.48 -25.60 -23.71
CA ILE A 142 -21.83 -25.88 -23.23
C ILE A 142 -22.58 -26.73 -24.25
N GLY A 143 -23.26 -27.79 -23.82
CA GLY A 143 -23.98 -28.67 -24.72
C GLY A 143 -24.88 -29.66 -24.01
N TYR A 144 -25.73 -30.33 -24.79
CA TYR A 144 -26.51 -31.46 -24.28
C TYR A 144 -25.58 -32.64 -24.00
N ALA A 145 -25.77 -33.30 -22.86
CA ALA A 145 -24.88 -34.35 -22.37
C ALA A 145 -24.54 -35.45 -23.40
N PRO A 146 -25.51 -35.99 -24.17
CA PRO A 146 -25.19 -37.02 -25.17
C PRO A 146 -24.26 -36.53 -26.29
N TYR A 147 -24.35 -35.26 -26.66
CA TYR A 147 -23.54 -34.67 -27.73
C TYR A 147 -22.15 -34.31 -27.25
N VAL A 148 -22.03 -33.80 -26.02
CA VAL A 148 -20.73 -33.57 -25.38
C VAL A 148 -19.99 -34.91 -25.22
N ASN A 149 -20.69 -35.97 -24.78
CA ASN A 149 -20.10 -37.31 -24.65
C ASN A 149 -19.53 -37.82 -25.97
N LYS A 150 -20.29 -37.74 -27.07
CA LYS A 150 -19.83 -38.15 -28.42
C LYS A 150 -18.56 -37.45 -28.88
N ILE A 151 -18.27 -36.24 -28.37
CA ILE A 151 -17.03 -35.51 -28.67
C ILE A 151 -15.90 -36.09 -27.81
N VAL A 152 -16.06 -36.11 -26.48
CA VAL A 152 -14.98 -36.49 -25.56
C VAL A 152 -14.64 -37.97 -25.60
N GLU A 153 -15.59 -38.83 -25.98
CA GLU A 153 -15.36 -40.27 -26.17
C GLU A 153 -14.28 -40.56 -27.22
N GLN A 154 -14.15 -39.68 -28.23
CA GLN A 154 -13.13 -39.76 -29.28
C GLN A 154 -11.71 -39.50 -28.77
N TRP A 155 -11.54 -39.05 -27.53
CA TRP A 155 -10.23 -38.85 -26.93
C TRP A 155 -9.48 -40.18 -26.78
N ASN A 156 -8.35 -40.25 -27.49
CA ASN A 156 -7.41 -41.38 -27.51
C ASN A 156 -5.94 -40.91 -27.43
N LEU A 157 -5.73 -39.68 -26.93
CA LEU A 157 -4.43 -39.00 -26.84
C LEU A 157 -3.85 -39.08 -25.42
N HIS A 158 -2.60 -38.63 -25.25
CA HIS A 158 -1.92 -38.61 -23.95
C HIS A 158 -2.37 -37.45 -23.06
N GLU A 159 -2.22 -37.58 -21.74
CA GLU A 159 -2.66 -36.55 -20.79
C GLU A 159 -1.98 -35.18 -21.00
N ASN A 160 -0.77 -35.16 -21.56
CA ASN A 160 -0.01 -33.95 -21.88
C ASN A 160 -0.23 -33.45 -23.33
N ASP A 161 -1.06 -34.12 -24.13
CA ASP A 161 -1.47 -33.60 -25.43
C ASP A 161 -2.44 -32.42 -25.26
N ASP A 162 -2.58 -31.64 -26.33
CA ASP A 162 -3.31 -30.37 -26.31
C ASP A 162 -4.82 -30.56 -26.39
N ASP A 163 -5.54 -30.12 -25.35
CA ASP A 163 -7.01 -30.18 -25.30
C ASP A 163 -7.64 -29.31 -26.40
N GLN A 164 -7.15 -28.08 -26.59
CA GLN A 164 -7.66 -27.14 -27.59
C GLN A 164 -7.48 -27.66 -29.02
N LEU A 165 -6.34 -28.26 -29.35
CA LEU A 165 -6.08 -28.84 -30.67
C LEU A 165 -6.99 -30.04 -30.95
N PHE A 166 -7.28 -30.86 -29.94
CA PHE A 166 -8.23 -31.96 -30.07
C PHE A 166 -9.63 -31.46 -30.46
N TYR A 167 -10.19 -30.52 -29.69
CA TYR A 167 -11.51 -29.96 -30.02
C TYR A 167 -11.50 -29.19 -31.35
N THR A 168 -10.42 -28.48 -31.66
CA THR A 168 -10.23 -27.79 -32.94
C THR A 168 -10.30 -28.77 -34.11
N LYS A 169 -9.63 -29.92 -34.04
CA LYS A 169 -9.65 -30.92 -35.12
C LYS A 169 -11.07 -31.47 -35.34
N ILE A 170 -11.82 -31.73 -34.27
CA ILE A 170 -13.22 -32.17 -34.36
C ILE A 170 -14.10 -31.09 -34.99
N TYR A 171 -13.96 -29.84 -34.57
CA TYR A 171 -14.74 -28.72 -35.13
C TYR A 171 -14.43 -28.44 -36.61
N LEU A 172 -13.18 -28.65 -37.03
CA LEU A 172 -12.76 -28.41 -38.42
C LEU A 172 -13.18 -29.53 -39.37
N ASP A 173 -13.47 -30.72 -38.88
CA ASP A 173 -14.12 -31.77 -39.67
C ASP A 173 -15.57 -31.36 -39.94
N SER A 174 -15.89 -31.13 -41.22
CA SER A 174 -17.21 -30.64 -41.64
C SER A 174 -18.32 -31.64 -41.34
N PHE A 175 -18.05 -32.94 -41.48
CA PHE A 175 -19.04 -33.98 -41.22
C PHE A 175 -19.35 -34.05 -39.72
N GLN A 176 -18.33 -34.04 -38.88
CA GLN A 176 -18.50 -34.02 -37.42
C GLN A 176 -19.22 -32.75 -36.95
N ARG A 177 -18.80 -31.58 -37.45
CA ARG A 177 -19.41 -30.29 -37.08
C ARG A 177 -20.90 -30.23 -37.41
N GLU A 178 -21.30 -30.72 -38.58
CA GLU A 178 -22.70 -30.76 -39.00
C GLU A 178 -23.50 -31.82 -38.22
N ASN A 179 -22.97 -33.05 -38.12
CA ASN A 179 -23.65 -34.16 -37.45
C ASN A 179 -23.87 -33.90 -35.94
N LEU A 180 -22.89 -33.28 -35.28
CA LEU A 180 -22.97 -32.94 -33.85
C LEU A 180 -23.55 -31.54 -33.61
N ASN A 181 -23.88 -30.79 -34.66
CA ASN A 181 -24.36 -29.40 -34.63
C ASN A 181 -23.54 -28.53 -33.66
N ILE A 182 -22.23 -28.45 -33.93
CA ILE A 182 -21.27 -27.68 -33.14
C ILE A 182 -21.22 -26.24 -33.64
N GLY A 183 -21.41 -25.27 -32.73
CA GLY A 183 -21.22 -23.84 -32.97
C GLY A 183 -20.12 -23.23 -32.11
N LEU A 184 -19.74 -21.98 -32.43
CA LEU A 184 -18.87 -21.16 -31.58
C LEU A 184 -19.62 -19.89 -31.13
N ASP A 185 -19.38 -19.43 -29.90
CA ASP A 185 -19.95 -18.19 -29.37
C ASP A 185 -19.22 -16.94 -29.92
N HIS A 186 -19.40 -16.68 -31.22
CA HIS A 186 -18.67 -15.67 -31.97
C HIS A 186 -18.76 -14.25 -31.39
N LYS A 187 -19.86 -13.92 -30.70
CA LYS A 187 -20.14 -12.56 -30.20
C LYS A 187 -20.02 -12.45 -28.68
N SER A 188 -19.44 -13.45 -28.03
CA SER A 188 -19.28 -13.47 -26.56
C SER A 188 -20.61 -13.23 -25.84
N GLN A 189 -21.66 -13.94 -26.24
CA GLN A 189 -22.96 -13.88 -25.56
C GLN A 189 -22.89 -14.58 -24.19
N ILE A 190 -22.21 -15.72 -24.15
CA ILE A 190 -22.00 -16.55 -22.98
C ILE A 190 -20.55 -16.41 -22.50
N PHE A 191 -19.57 -16.60 -23.38
CA PHE A 191 -18.16 -16.71 -23.04
C PHE A 191 -17.36 -15.48 -23.49
N GLN A 192 -16.69 -14.82 -22.55
CA GLN A 192 -15.71 -13.78 -22.82
C GLN A 192 -14.32 -14.28 -22.48
N ASN A 193 -13.58 -14.68 -23.51
CA ASN A 193 -12.13 -14.88 -23.42
C ASN A 193 -11.45 -13.50 -23.46
N LEU A 194 -10.50 -13.26 -22.56
CA LEU A 194 -9.85 -11.96 -22.43
C LEU A 194 -8.63 -11.81 -23.34
N ASN A 195 -7.97 -12.91 -23.73
CA ASN A 195 -6.80 -12.84 -24.59
C ASN A 195 -7.14 -12.19 -25.95
N GLY A 196 -6.45 -11.11 -26.31
CA GLY A 196 -6.75 -10.33 -27.51
C GLY A 196 -8.11 -9.59 -27.50
N ALA A 197 -8.76 -9.46 -26.34
CA ALA A 197 -10.06 -8.79 -26.20
C ALA A 197 -10.19 -7.92 -24.93
N ILE A 198 -9.08 -7.60 -24.25
CA ILE A 198 -9.07 -6.72 -23.06
C ILE A 198 -9.73 -5.37 -23.38
N ASP A 199 -9.38 -4.77 -24.52
CA ASP A 199 -9.89 -3.46 -24.95
C ASP A 199 -11.39 -3.52 -25.35
N GLU A 200 -11.97 -4.72 -25.45
CA GLU A 200 -13.39 -4.94 -25.73
C GLU A 200 -14.21 -5.12 -24.46
N VAL A 201 -13.64 -4.95 -23.27
CA VAL A 201 -14.30 -5.27 -22.00
C VAL A 201 -14.32 -4.06 -21.07
N LEU A 202 -15.51 -3.73 -20.58
CA LEU A 202 -15.73 -2.70 -19.57
C LEU A 202 -16.47 -3.26 -18.36
N LEU A 203 -16.12 -2.78 -17.16
CA LEU A 203 -16.91 -3.04 -15.96
C LEU A 203 -18.23 -2.27 -16.02
N LYS A 204 -19.33 -3.00 -15.89
CA LYS A 204 -20.69 -2.48 -15.75
C LYS A 204 -21.18 -2.72 -14.33
N PHE A 205 -21.34 -1.65 -13.58
CA PHE A 205 -21.90 -1.68 -12.23
C PHE A 205 -23.42 -1.70 -12.27
N GLY A 206 -24.02 -2.73 -11.68
CA GLY A 206 -25.44 -2.75 -11.29
C GLY A 206 -25.60 -2.46 -9.80
N THR A 207 -26.86 -2.48 -9.34
CA THR A 207 -27.21 -2.24 -7.93
C THR A 207 -26.73 -3.38 -7.01
N LYS A 208 -26.93 -4.62 -7.44
CA LYS A 208 -26.56 -5.82 -6.66
C LYS A 208 -25.23 -6.46 -7.05
N SER A 209 -24.80 -6.28 -8.30
CA SER A 209 -23.63 -6.96 -8.85
C SER A 209 -22.90 -6.12 -9.90
N ALA A 210 -21.61 -6.37 -10.06
CA ALA A 210 -20.81 -5.92 -11.19
C ALA A 210 -20.71 -7.02 -12.25
N ARG A 211 -20.66 -6.61 -13.52
CA ARG A 211 -20.52 -7.52 -14.67
C ARG A 211 -19.52 -6.96 -15.68
N VAL A 212 -19.08 -7.80 -16.60
CA VAL A 212 -18.43 -7.36 -17.84
C VAL A 212 -19.52 -7.01 -18.88
N ARG A 213 -19.32 -5.91 -19.60
CA ARG A 213 -19.99 -5.61 -20.87
C ARG A 213 -18.97 -5.64 -21.99
N ASN A 214 -19.31 -6.29 -23.10
CA ASN A 214 -18.58 -6.16 -24.35
C ASN A 214 -19.30 -5.15 -25.25
N PRO A 215 -18.80 -3.91 -25.44
CA PRO A 215 -19.48 -2.90 -26.23
C PRO A 215 -19.33 -3.13 -27.75
N VAL A 216 -18.39 -3.96 -28.20
CA VAL A 216 -18.20 -4.28 -29.62
C VAL A 216 -19.40 -5.08 -30.15
N TYR A 217 -19.91 -6.00 -29.35
CA TYR A 217 -21.07 -6.84 -29.70
C TYR A 217 -22.34 -6.51 -28.92
N ASP A 218 -22.26 -5.53 -28.03
CA ASP A 218 -23.30 -5.14 -27.06
C ASP A 218 -23.84 -6.32 -26.24
N THR A 219 -22.92 -7.11 -25.66
CA THR A 219 -23.26 -8.29 -24.86
C THR A 219 -22.91 -8.12 -23.38
N LEU A 220 -23.57 -8.93 -22.56
CA LEU A 220 -23.24 -9.13 -21.14
C LEU A 220 -22.84 -10.60 -20.96
N PRO A 221 -21.56 -10.95 -21.13
CA PRO A 221 -21.11 -12.33 -20.98
C PRO A 221 -21.45 -12.92 -19.61
N VAL A 222 -21.64 -14.24 -19.56
CA VAL A 222 -21.94 -14.98 -18.31
C VAL A 222 -20.67 -15.57 -17.71
N VAL A 223 -19.71 -15.96 -18.54
CA VAL A 223 -18.45 -16.58 -18.18
C VAL A 223 -17.32 -15.68 -18.64
N ILE A 224 -16.44 -15.26 -17.73
CA ILE A 224 -15.25 -14.46 -18.04
C ILE A 224 -14.01 -15.34 -17.81
N HIS A 225 -13.23 -15.54 -18.87
CA HIS A 225 -12.09 -16.44 -18.88
C HIS A 225 -10.80 -15.65 -19.14
N GLY A 226 -9.92 -15.62 -18.15
CA GLY A 226 -8.62 -14.95 -18.18
C GLY A 226 -7.52 -15.78 -18.84
N ASN A 227 -7.81 -16.32 -20.03
CA ASN A 227 -6.93 -17.23 -20.74
C ASN A 227 -5.56 -16.62 -21.09
N ALA A 228 -4.56 -17.48 -21.23
CA ALA A 228 -3.17 -17.11 -21.54
C ALA A 228 -2.61 -16.06 -20.55
N ASN A 229 -2.14 -14.92 -21.06
CA ASN A 229 -1.45 -13.88 -20.28
C ASN A 229 -2.39 -12.85 -19.65
N THR A 230 -3.70 -13.12 -19.57
CA THR A 230 -4.70 -12.15 -19.10
C THR A 230 -5.18 -12.36 -17.67
N LYS A 231 -4.57 -13.30 -16.94
CA LYS A 231 -4.87 -13.62 -15.53
C LYS A 231 -4.84 -12.39 -14.61
N MET A 232 -3.91 -11.45 -14.84
CA MET A 232 -3.84 -10.21 -14.04
C MET A 232 -5.03 -9.29 -14.27
N TYR A 233 -5.50 -9.18 -15.51
CA TYR A 233 -6.71 -8.40 -15.80
C TYR A 233 -7.96 -9.08 -15.23
N LEU A 234 -8.01 -10.41 -15.26
CA LEU A 234 -9.06 -11.16 -14.57
C LEU A 234 -9.02 -10.95 -13.05
N ASN A 235 -7.84 -10.85 -12.43
CA ASN A 235 -7.71 -10.52 -11.01
C ASN A 235 -8.32 -9.14 -10.70
N TYR A 236 -8.06 -8.14 -11.55
CA TYR A 236 -8.71 -6.84 -11.47
C TYR A 236 -10.24 -6.96 -11.56
N LEU A 237 -10.78 -7.63 -12.57
CA LEU A 237 -12.23 -7.83 -12.73
C LEU A 237 -12.84 -8.59 -11.54
N GLY A 238 -12.11 -9.57 -10.99
CA GLY A 238 -12.51 -10.39 -9.84
C GLY A 238 -12.61 -9.60 -8.53
N ASN A 239 -12.00 -8.41 -8.43
CA ASN A 239 -12.20 -7.52 -7.29
C ASN A 239 -13.61 -6.89 -7.26
N TYR A 240 -14.36 -7.02 -8.35
CA TYR A 240 -15.70 -6.46 -8.51
C TYR A 240 -16.76 -7.54 -8.72
N ILE A 241 -16.47 -8.48 -9.63
CA ILE A 241 -17.45 -9.44 -10.15
C ILE A 241 -17.53 -10.71 -9.29
N PRO A 242 -18.73 -11.27 -9.07
CA PRO A 242 -20.03 -10.65 -9.36
C PRO A 242 -20.45 -9.66 -8.27
N ASN A 243 -20.04 -9.87 -7.02
CA ASN A 243 -20.49 -9.12 -5.85
C ASN A 243 -19.34 -8.76 -4.90
N ALA A 244 -18.10 -8.81 -5.36
CA ALA A 244 -16.93 -8.53 -4.52
C ALA A 244 -16.90 -7.07 -4.07
N TRP A 245 -17.21 -6.13 -4.96
CA TRP A 245 -17.34 -4.71 -4.64
C TRP A 245 -18.37 -4.01 -5.54
N ASN A 246 -19.22 -3.15 -4.96
CA ASN A 246 -20.10 -2.25 -5.71
C ASN A 246 -20.37 -0.93 -4.96
N TYR A 247 -20.96 0.06 -5.64
CA TYR A 247 -21.20 1.40 -5.08
C TYR A 247 -22.25 1.45 -3.96
N GLU A 248 -23.20 0.50 -3.90
CA GLU A 248 -24.27 0.51 -2.91
C GLU A 248 -23.86 -0.15 -1.59
N ARG A 249 -23.11 -1.26 -1.66
CA ARG A 249 -22.75 -2.10 -0.51
C ARG A 249 -21.28 -2.00 -0.12
N GLY A 250 -20.45 -1.37 -0.95
CA GLY A 250 -18.99 -1.44 -0.80
C GLY A 250 -18.49 -2.86 -1.04
N CYS A 251 -17.52 -3.29 -0.23
CA CYS A 251 -16.93 -4.62 -0.35
C CYS A 251 -17.85 -5.71 0.24
N GLY A 252 -18.37 -6.60 -0.61
CA GLY A 252 -19.26 -7.69 -0.20
C GLY A 252 -18.56 -8.93 0.33
N VAL A 253 -17.22 -8.99 0.23
CA VAL A 253 -16.43 -10.21 0.50
C VAL A 253 -15.29 -9.98 1.49
N CYS A 254 -15.17 -8.76 2.01
CA CYS A 254 -14.08 -8.37 2.92
C CYS A 254 -14.19 -9.01 4.30
N ASP A 255 -15.40 -9.40 4.71
CA ASP A 255 -15.65 -10.06 5.99
C ASP A 255 -15.73 -11.60 5.84
N HIS A 256 -15.56 -12.12 4.61
CA HIS A 256 -15.58 -13.56 4.37
C HIS A 256 -14.33 -14.23 4.93
N ASN A 257 -14.55 -15.33 5.66
CA ASN A 257 -13.53 -16.18 6.28
C ASN A 257 -12.59 -15.42 7.22
N MET A 258 -13.05 -14.33 7.84
CA MET A 258 -12.26 -13.66 8.86
C MET A 258 -12.07 -14.57 10.08
N VAL A 259 -10.89 -14.49 10.67
CA VAL A 259 -10.57 -15.14 11.94
C VAL A 259 -10.84 -14.13 13.05
N ASP A 260 -11.53 -14.57 14.10
CA ASP A 260 -11.71 -13.76 15.32
C ASP A 260 -10.59 -14.08 16.31
N LEU A 261 -9.63 -13.15 16.45
CA LEU A 261 -8.50 -13.31 17.37
C LEU A 261 -8.95 -13.40 18.83
N SER A 262 -10.11 -12.85 19.19
CA SER A 262 -10.63 -12.90 20.57
C SER A 262 -11.09 -14.30 20.99
N GLN A 263 -11.37 -15.17 20.01
CA GLN A 263 -11.81 -16.55 20.23
C GLN A 263 -10.63 -17.55 20.29
N LEU A 264 -9.41 -17.12 19.94
CA LEU A 264 -8.24 -17.98 19.99
C LEU A 264 -7.76 -18.16 21.43
N LYS A 265 -7.38 -19.39 21.77
CA LYS A 265 -6.79 -19.72 23.08
C LYS A 265 -5.43 -19.02 23.28
N GLU A 266 -4.67 -18.91 22.20
CA GLU A 266 -3.39 -18.23 22.18
C GLU A 266 -3.27 -17.38 20.90
N TYR A 267 -2.63 -16.22 21.04
CA TYR A 267 -2.29 -15.40 19.88
C TYR A 267 -1.21 -16.10 19.03
N PRO A 268 -1.32 -16.02 17.69
CA PRO A 268 -0.32 -16.58 16.79
C PRO A 268 1.02 -15.86 16.92
N THR A 269 2.11 -16.59 16.76
CA THR A 269 3.45 -16.05 16.84
C THR A 269 3.81 -15.37 15.52
N VAL A 270 4.29 -14.13 15.60
CA VAL A 270 4.64 -13.32 14.43
C VAL A 270 6.14 -13.02 14.44
N MET A 271 6.80 -13.38 13.35
CA MET A 271 8.16 -12.94 13.07
C MET A 271 8.12 -11.65 12.27
N VAL A 272 8.71 -10.59 12.79
CA VAL A 272 8.77 -9.26 12.15
C VAL A 272 10.16 -9.06 11.57
N GLY A 273 10.29 -9.02 10.24
CA GLY A 273 11.50 -8.60 9.54
C GLY A 273 11.48 -7.10 9.32
N VAL A 274 12.42 -6.38 9.92
CA VAL A 274 12.64 -4.93 9.76
C VAL A 274 13.83 -4.70 8.83
N PHE A 275 13.65 -3.93 7.76
CA PHE A 275 14.69 -3.69 6.76
C PHE A 275 15.11 -2.22 6.71
N ILE A 276 16.38 -1.96 7.05
CA ILE A 276 17.05 -0.66 6.94
C ILE A 276 18.02 -0.73 5.76
N GLU A 277 17.49 -0.58 4.54
CA GLU A 277 18.28 -0.70 3.30
C GLU A 277 19.00 0.60 2.92
N GLN A 278 18.48 1.73 3.40
CA GLN A 278 19.00 3.05 3.11
C GLN A 278 18.80 3.99 4.31
N PRO A 279 19.58 5.10 4.40
CA PRO A 279 19.35 6.10 5.42
C PRO A 279 17.91 6.60 5.42
N THR A 280 17.25 6.45 6.57
CA THR A 280 15.81 6.70 6.68
C THR A 280 15.54 7.70 7.81
N PRO A 281 14.82 8.81 7.52
CA PRO A 281 14.40 9.77 8.53
C PRO A 281 13.56 9.16 9.65
N PHE A 282 13.59 9.78 10.83
CA PHE A 282 12.70 9.45 11.95
C PHE A 282 12.72 7.98 12.39
N LEU A 283 13.88 7.32 12.24
CA LEU A 283 14.02 5.91 12.55
C LEU A 283 13.69 5.59 14.02
N SER A 284 13.98 6.51 14.94
CA SER A 284 13.58 6.37 16.34
C SER A 284 12.06 6.29 16.53
N GLN A 285 11.30 7.08 15.76
CA GLN A 285 9.83 7.08 15.77
C GLN A 285 9.29 5.78 15.17
N PHE A 286 9.94 5.25 14.12
CA PHE A 286 9.60 3.94 13.56
C PHE A 286 9.66 2.83 14.63
N PHE A 287 10.77 2.71 15.35
CA PHE A 287 10.90 1.68 16.39
C PHE A 287 9.97 1.89 17.57
N GLN A 288 9.73 3.16 17.97
CA GLN A 288 8.73 3.47 18.99
C GLN A 288 7.32 3.04 18.56
N ARG A 289 6.95 3.21 17.29
CA ARG A 289 5.68 2.72 16.74
C ARG A 289 5.61 1.21 16.74
N LEU A 290 6.69 0.52 16.37
CA LEU A 290 6.76 -0.95 16.41
C LEU A 290 6.53 -1.49 17.83
N VAL A 291 7.18 -0.89 18.83
CA VAL A 291 6.98 -1.26 20.25
C VAL A 291 5.56 -0.98 20.73
N THR A 292 4.89 0.04 20.18
CA THR A 292 3.53 0.41 20.59
C THR A 292 2.41 -0.25 19.80
N LEU A 293 2.73 -1.14 18.85
CA LEU A 293 1.73 -2.00 18.20
C LEU A 293 0.89 -2.74 19.24
N ASP A 294 -0.42 -2.78 19.04
CA ASP A 294 -1.36 -3.47 19.91
C ASP A 294 -1.34 -4.97 19.57
N TYR A 295 -0.32 -5.67 20.07
CA TYR A 295 -0.14 -7.11 19.93
C TYR A 295 0.72 -7.64 21.10
N PRO A 296 0.47 -8.87 21.62
CA PRO A 296 1.27 -9.45 22.71
C PRO A 296 2.76 -9.50 22.36
N LYS A 297 3.59 -8.88 23.21
CA LYS A 297 5.03 -8.69 22.92
C LYS A 297 5.83 -9.98 23.00
N ASP A 298 5.38 -10.92 23.82
CA ASP A 298 5.91 -12.29 23.92
C ASP A 298 5.67 -13.13 22.66
N LYS A 299 4.69 -12.72 21.82
CA LYS A 299 4.39 -13.36 20.53
C LYS A 299 5.03 -12.64 19.33
N LEU A 300 5.83 -11.59 19.56
CA LEU A 300 6.54 -10.85 18.51
C LEU A 300 8.05 -11.15 18.57
N ASN A 301 8.56 -11.76 17.51
CA ASN A 301 10.00 -11.98 17.32
C ASN A 301 10.52 -11.03 16.24
N VAL A 302 11.31 -10.03 16.62
CA VAL A 302 11.78 -8.98 15.71
C VAL A 302 13.20 -9.28 15.22
N PHE A 303 13.40 -9.20 13.91
CA PHE A 303 14.71 -9.33 13.28
C PHE A 303 14.99 -8.06 12.49
N VAL A 304 16.11 -7.40 12.78
CA VAL A 304 16.51 -6.18 12.10
C VAL A 304 17.66 -6.47 11.16
N HIS A 305 17.43 -6.27 9.86
CA HIS A 305 18.47 -6.18 8.85
C HIS A 305 18.86 -4.72 8.68
N ASN A 306 20.15 -4.42 8.83
CA ASN A 306 20.67 -3.08 8.70
C ASN A 306 21.84 -3.02 7.73
N ASN A 307 21.63 -2.36 6.59
CA ASN A 307 22.61 -2.13 5.54
C ASN A 307 23.27 -0.73 5.64
N VAL A 308 22.92 0.05 6.66
CA VAL A 308 23.42 1.42 6.88
C VAL A 308 24.43 1.44 8.04
N SER A 309 25.62 1.97 7.78
CA SER A 309 26.66 2.18 8.80
C SER A 309 26.27 3.28 9.80
N ASN A 310 26.71 3.16 11.06
CA ASN A 310 26.48 4.14 12.12
C ASN A 310 25.01 4.43 12.47
N CYS A 311 24.16 3.40 12.47
CA CYS A 311 22.75 3.51 12.85
C CYS A 311 22.53 2.96 14.28
N SER A 312 22.19 3.83 15.24
CA SER A 312 21.91 3.44 16.64
C SER A 312 20.40 3.26 16.86
N TRP A 313 19.92 2.01 16.79
CA TRP A 313 18.50 1.66 16.98
C TRP A 313 18.26 0.70 18.16
N THR A 314 19.33 0.18 18.77
CA THR A 314 19.27 -0.93 19.75
C THR A 314 18.49 -0.57 21.02
N LEU A 315 18.65 0.66 21.53
CA LEU A 315 17.98 1.15 22.74
C LEU A 315 16.44 1.19 22.62
N ALA A 316 15.89 1.18 21.40
CA ALA A 316 14.44 1.24 21.20
C ALA A 316 13.76 -0.13 21.31
N LEU A 317 14.51 -1.24 21.30
CA LEU A 317 13.97 -2.60 21.21
C LEU A 317 14.02 -3.40 22.51
N ASP A 318 14.47 -2.81 23.63
CA ASP A 318 14.61 -3.50 24.94
C ASP A 318 13.33 -4.19 25.45
N LYS A 319 12.15 -3.84 24.89
CA LYS A 319 10.85 -4.41 25.23
C LYS A 319 10.40 -5.56 24.32
N LEU A 320 11.21 -5.95 23.35
CA LEU A 320 10.89 -6.95 22.33
C LEU A 320 11.95 -8.05 22.32
N ASN A 321 11.55 -9.27 21.95
CA ASN A 321 12.51 -10.31 21.60
C ASN A 321 13.12 -9.94 20.25
N TYR A 322 14.38 -9.48 20.24
CA TYR A 322 15.03 -9.06 19.01
C TYR A 322 16.34 -9.82 18.73
N GLY A 323 16.56 -10.11 17.45
CA GLY A 323 17.82 -10.62 16.91
C GLY A 323 18.40 -9.64 15.90
N GLN A 324 19.73 -9.61 15.80
CA GLN A 324 20.44 -8.84 14.78
C GLN A 324 21.17 -9.82 13.86
N ASP A 325 21.06 -9.64 12.55
CA ASP A 325 21.86 -10.37 11.59
C ASP A 325 22.79 -9.41 10.84
N THR A 326 24.07 -9.75 10.78
CA THR A 326 25.12 -9.03 10.04
C THR A 326 25.53 -9.77 8.77
N ALA A 327 24.98 -10.97 8.52
CA ALA A 327 25.31 -11.77 7.37
C ALA A 327 24.38 -11.48 6.18
N PRO A 328 24.90 -11.49 4.93
CA PRO A 328 24.04 -11.71 3.79
C PRO A 328 23.60 -13.18 3.84
N ASN A 329 22.31 -13.45 3.66
CA ASN A 329 21.79 -14.78 3.21
C ASN A 329 21.42 -15.83 4.29
N PRO A 330 20.59 -15.49 5.28
CA PRO A 330 19.22 -15.97 5.15
C PRO A 330 18.21 -14.84 5.37
N SER A 331 17.34 -14.62 4.39
CA SER A 331 16.19 -13.73 4.55
C SER A 331 15.48 -14.07 5.87
N THR A 332 15.10 -13.08 6.65
CA THR A 332 14.28 -13.24 7.86
C THR A 332 13.03 -14.08 7.57
N MET A 333 12.49 -13.95 6.35
CA MET A 333 11.49 -14.85 5.77
C MET A 333 11.88 -16.34 5.79
N GLY A 334 13.13 -16.66 5.46
CA GLY A 334 13.70 -18.01 5.54
C GLY A 334 13.87 -18.53 6.97
N LEU A 335 14.01 -17.65 7.98
CA LEU A 335 13.96 -18.05 9.39
C LEU A 335 12.55 -18.47 9.77
N CYS A 336 11.53 -17.65 9.45
CA CYS A 336 10.13 -18.01 9.67
C CYS A 336 9.74 -19.30 8.94
N ARG A 337 10.24 -19.50 7.71
CA ARG A 337 10.03 -20.74 6.96
C ARG A 337 10.56 -21.97 7.70
N LYS A 338 11.74 -21.89 8.31
CA LYS A 338 12.34 -23.03 9.01
C LYS A 338 11.72 -23.28 10.37
N ASP A 339 11.12 -22.27 10.98
CA ASP A 339 10.50 -22.34 12.29
C ASP A 339 9.02 -22.76 12.18
N PRO A 340 8.65 -23.99 12.59
CA PRO A 340 7.26 -24.41 12.62
C PRO A 340 6.40 -23.63 13.62
N GLY A 341 7.02 -22.96 14.61
CA GLY A 341 6.34 -22.07 15.56
C GLY A 341 6.07 -20.67 15.00
N CYS A 342 6.56 -20.33 13.81
CA CYS A 342 6.24 -19.08 13.14
C CYS A 342 4.90 -19.21 12.38
N ASP A 343 3.85 -18.58 12.91
CA ASP A 343 2.52 -18.59 12.29
C ASP A 343 2.41 -17.54 11.18
N PHE A 344 3.03 -16.37 11.37
CA PHE A 344 3.03 -15.28 10.39
C PHE A 344 4.40 -14.60 10.30
N TYR A 345 4.73 -14.13 9.09
CA TYR A 345 5.88 -13.29 8.79
C TYR A 345 5.41 -11.90 8.37
N LEU A 346 5.78 -10.86 9.12
CA LEU A 346 5.55 -9.46 8.78
C LEU A 346 6.85 -8.85 8.25
N SER A 347 6.90 -8.51 6.96
CA SER A 347 7.97 -7.70 6.39
C SER A 347 7.64 -6.22 6.56
N MET A 348 8.58 -5.41 7.03
CA MET A 348 8.38 -3.97 7.20
C MET A 348 9.66 -3.18 6.95
N ASP A 349 9.61 -2.29 5.96
CA ASP A 349 10.66 -1.34 5.66
C ASP A 349 10.55 -0.12 6.57
N THR A 350 11.70 0.52 6.83
CA THR A 350 11.78 1.62 7.79
C THR A 350 11.16 2.93 7.33
N ASP A 351 10.77 3.03 6.06
CA ASP A 351 10.03 4.16 5.52
C ASP A 351 8.50 4.08 5.77
N VAL A 352 8.03 3.04 6.48
CA VAL A 352 6.63 2.85 6.85
C VAL A 352 6.35 3.41 8.25
N MET A 353 5.54 4.46 8.33
CA MET A 353 5.08 5.06 9.59
C MET A 353 3.66 4.60 9.93
N LEU A 354 3.55 3.50 10.68
CA LEU A 354 2.28 2.97 11.15
C LEU A 354 1.66 3.89 12.23
N THR A 355 0.51 4.48 11.91
CA THR A 355 -0.28 5.27 12.86
C THR A 355 -1.31 4.42 13.58
N ASN A 356 -1.79 3.35 12.92
CA ASN A 356 -2.78 2.44 13.49
C ASN A 356 -2.09 1.29 14.25
N ARG A 357 -2.23 1.30 15.58
CA ARG A 357 -1.64 0.27 16.45
C ARG A 357 -2.24 -1.11 16.24
N GLN A 358 -3.45 -1.22 15.70
CA GLN A 358 -4.15 -2.49 15.46
C GLN A 358 -3.80 -3.13 14.11
N THR A 359 -2.92 -2.52 13.31
CA THR A 359 -2.57 -2.99 11.95
C THR A 359 -2.32 -4.49 11.89
N LEU A 360 -1.49 -5.03 12.78
CA LEU A 360 -1.15 -6.46 12.76
C LEU A 360 -2.36 -7.37 13.04
N LYS A 361 -3.21 -7.02 14.01
CA LYS A 361 -4.44 -7.76 14.30
C LYS A 361 -5.36 -7.76 13.08
N ILE A 362 -5.61 -6.59 12.51
CA ILE A 362 -6.49 -6.42 11.34
C ILE A 362 -6.00 -7.27 10.16
N LEU A 363 -4.69 -7.29 9.88
CA LEU A 363 -4.13 -8.09 8.78
C LEU A 363 -4.25 -9.61 9.03
N ILE A 364 -4.04 -10.07 10.27
CA ILE A 364 -4.20 -11.49 10.63
C ILE A 364 -5.67 -11.91 10.54
N GLU A 365 -6.60 -11.10 11.05
CA GLU A 365 -8.03 -11.36 11.04
C GLU A 365 -8.59 -11.49 9.61
N GLN A 366 -7.98 -10.81 8.63
CA GLN A 366 -8.35 -10.94 7.21
C GLN A 366 -8.02 -12.32 6.60
N ASN A 367 -7.23 -13.16 7.26
CA ASN A 367 -7.03 -14.57 6.90
C ASN A 367 -6.65 -14.81 5.44
N ARG A 368 -5.75 -13.99 4.89
CA ARG A 368 -5.23 -14.13 3.52
C ARG A 368 -3.83 -14.75 3.54
N LYS A 369 -3.43 -15.41 2.45
CA LYS A 369 -2.08 -15.98 2.29
C LYS A 369 -1.00 -14.89 2.36
N ILE A 370 -1.20 -13.82 1.59
CA ILE A 370 -0.35 -12.63 1.51
C ILE A 370 -1.24 -11.38 1.54
N ILE A 371 -1.01 -10.49 2.50
CA ILE A 371 -1.78 -9.25 2.64
C ILE A 371 -0.93 -8.08 3.15
N GLY A 372 -1.10 -6.90 2.57
CA GLY A 372 -0.49 -5.65 3.02
C GLY A 372 -1.52 -4.59 3.42
N PRO A 373 -1.21 -3.71 4.38
CA PRO A 373 -1.99 -2.51 4.63
C PRO A 373 -1.65 -1.45 3.57
N LEU A 374 -2.66 -0.73 3.07
CA LEU A 374 -2.42 0.41 2.20
C LEU A 374 -1.76 1.55 3.01
N VAL A 375 -0.55 1.93 2.58
CA VAL A 375 0.15 3.12 3.05
C VAL A 375 0.52 4.00 1.87
N THR A 376 0.38 5.31 2.03
CA THR A 376 0.56 6.30 0.97
C THR A 376 1.52 7.38 1.41
N ARG A 377 2.24 7.98 0.45
CA ARG A 377 3.06 9.15 0.74
C ARG A 377 2.16 10.38 0.90
N HIS A 378 2.36 11.13 1.99
CA HIS A 378 1.49 12.26 2.33
C HIS A 378 1.37 13.26 1.17
N GLY A 379 0.12 13.62 0.83
CA GLY A 379 -0.20 14.57 -0.25
C GLY A 379 0.10 14.08 -1.67
N LYS A 380 0.47 12.81 -1.87
CA LYS A 380 0.83 12.21 -3.16
C LYS A 380 0.01 10.94 -3.42
N LEU A 381 0.01 10.49 -4.68
CA LEU A 381 -0.63 9.23 -5.06
C LEU A 381 0.28 8.00 -4.88
N TRP A 382 1.58 8.21 -4.69
CA TRP A 382 2.54 7.12 -4.49
C TRP A 382 2.18 6.29 -3.25
N SER A 383 2.08 4.99 -3.44
CA SER A 383 1.65 4.01 -2.42
C SER A 383 2.44 2.72 -2.53
N ASN A 384 2.29 1.85 -1.55
CA ASN A 384 3.01 0.56 -1.46
C ASN A 384 2.41 -0.56 -2.32
N PHE A 385 1.70 -0.24 -3.40
CA PHE A 385 1.14 -1.24 -4.33
C PHE A 385 1.03 -0.73 -5.76
N TRP A 386 1.00 -1.63 -6.72
CA TRP A 386 0.62 -1.34 -8.11
C TRP A 386 -0.68 -2.06 -8.44
N GLY A 387 -1.61 -1.37 -9.10
CA GLY A 387 -2.87 -1.97 -9.54
C GLY A 387 -2.78 -2.72 -10.88
N ALA A 388 -1.76 -2.45 -11.69
CA ALA A 388 -1.54 -3.10 -12.98
C ALA A 388 -0.04 -3.27 -13.27
N LEU A 389 0.25 -4.09 -14.28
CA LEU A 389 1.61 -4.28 -14.81
C LEU A 389 1.65 -3.90 -16.29
N SER A 390 2.79 -3.37 -16.73
CA SER A 390 3.11 -3.26 -18.15
C SER A 390 3.39 -4.65 -18.73
N LEU A 391 3.49 -4.74 -20.07
CA LEU A 391 3.86 -5.98 -20.77
C LEU A 391 5.22 -6.54 -20.31
N ASP A 392 6.13 -5.65 -19.89
CA ASP A 392 7.47 -6.01 -19.39
C ASP A 392 7.46 -6.38 -17.89
N GLY A 393 6.29 -6.35 -17.23
CA GLY A 393 6.15 -6.68 -15.81
C GLY A 393 6.51 -5.55 -14.85
N TYR A 394 6.63 -4.32 -15.33
CA TYR A 394 6.90 -3.11 -14.54
C TYR A 394 5.60 -2.36 -14.19
N TYR A 395 5.74 -1.22 -13.49
CA TYR A 395 4.62 -0.39 -13.08
C TYR A 395 3.70 -0.02 -14.24
N ALA A 396 2.41 -0.26 -14.05
CA ALA A 396 1.34 0.40 -14.77
C ALA A 396 0.25 0.84 -13.80
N ARG A 397 -0.44 1.93 -14.13
CA ARG A 397 -1.57 2.42 -13.34
C ARG A 397 -2.84 1.68 -13.77
N SER A 398 -3.53 1.04 -12.83
CA SER A 398 -4.88 0.50 -13.08
C SER A 398 -5.93 1.60 -13.12
N GLU A 399 -7.09 1.31 -13.72
CA GLU A 399 -8.22 2.24 -13.83
C GLU A 399 -8.74 2.71 -12.46
N ASP A 400 -8.67 1.86 -11.44
CA ASP A 400 -9.19 2.07 -10.09
C ASP A 400 -8.14 2.53 -9.07
N TYR A 401 -6.87 2.67 -9.48
CA TYR A 401 -5.76 2.98 -8.56
C TYR A 401 -6.01 4.23 -7.71
N ILE A 402 -6.42 5.33 -8.35
CA ILE A 402 -6.67 6.60 -7.67
C ILE A 402 -7.84 6.48 -6.70
N ASP A 403 -8.88 5.75 -7.09
CA ASP A 403 -10.06 5.56 -6.26
C ASP A 403 -9.75 4.72 -5.01
N ILE A 404 -8.85 3.73 -5.12
CA ILE A 404 -8.36 2.94 -3.99
C ILE A 404 -7.46 3.78 -3.08
N VAL A 405 -6.48 4.50 -3.65
CA VAL A 405 -5.53 5.34 -2.89
C VAL A 405 -6.24 6.46 -2.13
N GLN A 406 -7.24 7.09 -2.75
CA GLN A 406 -8.03 8.17 -2.13
C GLN A 406 -9.18 7.66 -1.26
N SER A 407 -9.28 6.34 -1.02
CA SER A 407 -10.35 5.72 -0.25
C SER A 407 -11.77 6.04 -0.75
N LYS A 408 -11.93 6.30 -2.05
CA LYS A 408 -13.25 6.36 -2.71
C LYS A 408 -13.84 4.97 -2.87
N ARG A 409 -12.98 3.97 -3.09
CA ARG A 409 -13.33 2.55 -3.05
C ARG A 409 -12.55 1.90 -1.92
N VAL A 410 -13.27 1.41 -0.91
CA VAL A 410 -12.70 0.79 0.28
C VAL A 410 -12.98 -0.71 0.28
N GLY A 411 -11.96 -1.52 0.51
CA GLY A 411 -12.05 -2.98 0.44
C GLY A 411 -10.71 -3.70 0.62
N VAL A 412 -10.68 -4.95 0.14
CA VAL A 412 -9.53 -5.84 0.12
C VAL A 412 -9.34 -6.26 -1.34
N TRP A 413 -8.21 -5.87 -1.93
CA TRP A 413 -8.01 -5.86 -3.37
C TRP A 413 -6.91 -6.85 -3.75
N ASN A 414 -7.21 -7.79 -4.65
CA ASN A 414 -6.20 -8.63 -5.28
C ASN A 414 -5.39 -7.78 -6.27
N ILE A 415 -4.08 -7.71 -6.05
CA ILE A 415 -3.16 -6.81 -6.73
C ILE A 415 -1.95 -7.56 -7.28
N PRO A 416 -1.34 -7.09 -8.38
CA PRO A 416 -0.16 -7.73 -8.95
C PRO A 416 1.15 -7.46 -8.20
N TYR A 417 1.25 -6.38 -7.43
CA TYR A 417 2.51 -5.98 -6.76
C TYR A 417 2.25 -5.22 -5.47
N MET A 418 3.00 -5.55 -4.42
CA MET A 418 3.08 -4.85 -3.15
C MET A 418 4.53 -4.71 -2.70
N ALA A 419 4.81 -3.72 -1.86
CA ALA A 419 6.13 -3.42 -1.33
C ALA A 419 6.02 -2.83 0.09
N HIS A 420 7.17 -2.54 0.72
CA HIS A 420 7.34 -1.84 2.00
C HIS A 420 6.76 -2.52 3.25
N ILE A 421 5.53 -3.02 3.20
CA ILE A 421 4.90 -3.71 4.33
C ILE A 421 3.90 -4.76 3.85
N TYR A 422 4.09 -5.99 4.30
CA TYR A 422 3.21 -7.11 3.99
C TYR A 422 3.35 -8.25 5.02
N LEU A 423 2.23 -8.94 5.24
CA LEU A 423 2.09 -10.09 6.10
C LEU A 423 1.91 -11.34 5.23
N ILE A 424 2.70 -12.39 5.51
CA ILE A 424 2.62 -13.70 4.85
C ILE A 424 2.36 -14.76 5.91
N LYS A 425 1.46 -15.70 5.64
CA LYS A 425 1.30 -16.86 6.53
C LYS A 425 2.54 -17.75 6.52
N GLY A 426 2.98 -18.20 7.69
CA GLY A 426 4.12 -19.12 7.82
C GLY A 426 3.90 -20.43 7.07
N GLU A 427 2.66 -20.94 7.02
CA GLU A 427 2.33 -22.15 6.25
C GLU A 427 2.58 -21.98 4.75
N VAL A 428 2.30 -20.80 4.20
CA VAL A 428 2.52 -20.47 2.78
C VAL A 428 4.02 -20.45 2.49
N LEU A 429 4.82 -19.90 3.41
CA LEU A 429 6.29 -19.94 3.31
C LEU A 429 6.85 -21.37 3.31
N ARG A 430 6.21 -22.31 4.02
CA ARG A 430 6.66 -23.70 4.15
C ARG A 430 6.18 -24.60 3.01
N ASN A 431 4.95 -24.39 2.54
CA ASN A 431 4.26 -25.32 1.66
C ASN A 431 4.24 -24.87 0.19
N GLU A 432 4.19 -23.57 -0.06
CA GLU A 432 4.03 -23.01 -1.42
C GLU A 432 5.32 -22.32 -1.87
N LEU A 433 5.89 -21.45 -1.03
CA LEU A 433 7.11 -20.67 -1.31
C LEU A 433 8.38 -21.39 -0.83
N LYS A 434 8.71 -22.57 -1.38
CA LYS A 434 9.80 -23.42 -0.87
C LYS A 434 11.22 -22.97 -1.24
N GLU A 435 11.40 -22.36 -2.42
CA GLU A 435 12.74 -22.07 -2.97
C GLU A 435 13.49 -20.96 -2.21
N ARG A 436 14.82 -21.00 -2.12
CA ARG A 436 15.56 -19.97 -1.35
C ARG A 436 15.79 -18.67 -2.11
N ASN A 437 15.68 -18.67 -3.45
CA ASN A 437 16.08 -17.56 -4.31
C ASN A 437 14.95 -16.58 -4.65
N HIS A 438 14.03 -16.29 -3.72
CA HIS A 438 12.88 -15.42 -4.00
C HIS A 438 13.25 -13.94 -4.23
N PHE A 439 14.46 -13.55 -3.83
CA PHE A 439 14.99 -12.19 -3.96
C PHE A 439 16.13 -12.08 -4.99
N VAL A 440 16.45 -13.17 -5.69
CA VAL A 440 17.62 -13.26 -6.59
C VAL A 440 17.17 -13.69 -7.98
N LEU A 441 16.37 -12.84 -8.63
CA LEU A 441 16.38 -12.76 -10.08
C LEU A 441 17.33 -11.61 -10.42
N GLU A 442 18.46 -11.89 -11.08
CA GLU A 442 19.67 -11.03 -11.21
C GLU A 442 19.46 -9.57 -11.71
N LYS A 443 18.22 -9.14 -12.00
CA LYS A 443 17.88 -7.79 -12.49
C LYS A 443 16.65 -7.15 -11.83
N LEU A 444 15.95 -7.83 -10.91
CA LEU A 444 14.74 -7.33 -10.27
C LEU A 444 15.01 -6.94 -8.82
N ASP A 445 14.30 -5.91 -8.35
CA ASP A 445 14.24 -5.57 -6.93
C ASP A 445 13.66 -6.75 -6.11
N PRO A 446 14.08 -6.95 -4.85
CA PRO A 446 13.59 -8.00 -3.97
C PRO A 446 12.06 -8.14 -3.92
N ASP A 447 11.32 -7.03 -3.78
CA ASP A 447 9.86 -7.06 -3.69
C ASP A 447 9.22 -7.45 -5.04
N MET A 448 9.77 -6.98 -6.16
CA MET A 448 9.36 -7.36 -7.50
C MET A 448 9.58 -8.86 -7.75
N ALA A 449 10.70 -9.41 -7.28
CA ALA A 449 11.01 -10.82 -7.42
C ALA A 449 10.04 -11.69 -6.62
N LEU A 450 9.76 -11.33 -5.36
CA LEU A 450 8.75 -11.99 -4.53
C LEU A 450 7.37 -11.95 -5.18
N CYS A 451 6.91 -10.76 -5.57
CA CYS A 451 5.60 -10.58 -6.19
C CYS A 451 5.49 -11.36 -7.50
N ARG A 452 6.53 -11.36 -8.33
CA ARG A 452 6.56 -12.14 -9.58
C ARG A 452 6.42 -13.62 -9.31
N HIS A 453 7.19 -14.15 -8.36
CA HIS A 453 7.15 -15.57 -8.03
C HIS A 453 5.78 -15.98 -7.47
N ALA A 454 5.18 -15.17 -6.60
CA ALA A 454 3.82 -15.40 -6.11
C ALA A 454 2.80 -15.49 -7.26
N ARG A 455 2.89 -14.58 -8.25
CA ARG A 455 2.04 -14.62 -9.46
C ARG A 455 2.28 -15.85 -10.32
N GLU A 456 3.53 -16.28 -10.49
CA GLU A 456 3.88 -17.47 -11.27
C GLU A 456 3.32 -18.76 -10.65
N LEU A 457 3.20 -18.80 -9.31
CA LEU A 457 2.56 -19.88 -8.56
C LEU A 457 1.02 -19.73 -8.47
N GLY A 458 0.43 -18.67 -9.04
CA GLY A 458 -1.01 -18.43 -8.98
C GLY A 458 -1.53 -17.99 -7.61
N MET A 459 -0.65 -17.56 -6.70
CA MET A 459 -1.03 -17.02 -5.39
C MET A 459 -1.48 -15.57 -5.51
N PHE A 460 -2.57 -15.24 -4.82
CA PHE A 460 -3.09 -13.89 -4.75
C PHE A 460 -2.39 -13.08 -3.66
N MET A 461 -2.13 -11.82 -3.97
CA MET A 461 -1.60 -10.82 -3.04
C MET A 461 -2.66 -9.76 -2.82
N TYR A 462 -2.93 -9.43 -1.56
CA TYR A 462 -4.04 -8.53 -1.23
C TYR A 462 -3.55 -7.23 -0.61
N ILE A 463 -4.09 -6.09 -1.02
CA ILE A 463 -3.95 -4.82 -0.28
C ILE A 463 -5.29 -4.47 0.37
N THR A 464 -5.26 -4.08 1.64
CA THR A 464 -6.47 -3.59 2.34
C THR A 464 -6.37 -2.10 2.59
N ASN A 465 -7.43 -1.37 2.24
CA ASN A 465 -7.60 0.05 2.58
C ASN A 465 -8.86 0.27 3.44
N ARG A 466 -9.31 -0.77 4.15
CA ARG A 466 -10.48 -0.71 5.05
C ARG A 466 -10.29 0.24 6.23
N HIS A 467 -9.05 0.51 6.59
CA HIS A 467 -8.68 1.42 7.66
C HIS A 467 -7.54 2.32 7.18
N GLU A 468 -7.39 3.47 7.84
CA GLU A 468 -6.15 4.22 7.77
C GLU A 468 -5.10 3.48 8.61
N PHE A 469 -4.03 2.99 7.97
CA PHE A 469 -2.99 2.21 8.63
C PHE A 469 -1.75 3.04 8.99
N GLY A 470 -1.41 3.99 8.13
CA GLY A 470 -0.19 4.77 8.23
C GLY A 470 0.15 5.46 6.92
N ARG A 471 1.42 5.82 6.79
CA ARG A 471 1.96 6.56 5.64
C ARG A 471 3.37 6.10 5.29
N LEU A 472 3.79 6.42 4.08
CA LEU A 472 5.17 6.31 3.63
C LEU A 472 5.88 7.64 3.81
N ILE A 473 7.08 7.62 4.38
CA ILE A 473 7.97 8.77 4.41
C ILE A 473 8.88 8.77 3.17
N SER A 474 9.36 9.95 2.80
CA SER A 474 10.40 10.11 1.80
C SER A 474 11.76 9.83 2.39
N THR A 475 12.50 8.92 1.78
CA THR A 475 13.94 8.73 2.00
C THR A 475 14.78 9.42 0.93
N ALA A 476 14.15 9.95 -0.12
CA ALA A 476 14.83 10.61 -1.22
C ALA A 476 15.61 11.84 -0.71
N ASN A 477 16.89 11.92 -1.08
CA ASN A 477 17.80 13.02 -0.73
C ASN A 477 17.99 13.23 0.79
N PHE A 478 17.83 12.19 1.61
CA PHE A 478 18.07 12.32 3.04
C PHE A 478 19.56 12.56 3.34
N ASN A 479 19.89 13.75 3.85
CA ASN A 479 21.25 14.15 4.16
C ASN A 479 21.67 13.71 5.57
N THR A 480 22.58 12.74 5.67
CA THR A 480 23.10 12.19 6.93
C THR A 480 24.34 12.91 7.48
N SER A 481 24.75 14.04 6.89
CA SER A 481 25.95 14.78 7.33
C SER A 481 25.75 15.68 8.55
N HIS A 482 24.49 15.94 8.93
CA HIS A 482 24.15 16.76 10.10
C HIS A 482 24.20 15.92 11.38
N TYR A 483 24.39 16.58 12.53
CA TYR A 483 24.39 15.89 13.82
C TYR A 483 22.99 15.33 14.12
N ASN A 484 21.95 16.13 13.84
CA ASN A 484 20.53 15.78 13.93
C ASN A 484 19.83 15.99 12.57
N SER A 485 20.09 15.09 11.60
CA SER A 485 19.58 15.16 10.22
C SER A 485 18.05 15.29 10.07
N ASP A 486 17.27 14.77 11.02
CA ASP A 486 15.82 14.88 11.00
C ASP A 486 15.33 16.34 11.08
N LEU A 487 16.12 17.27 11.64
CA LEU A 487 15.76 18.69 11.72
C LEU A 487 15.51 19.29 10.33
N TRP A 488 16.19 18.81 9.29
CA TRP A 488 16.07 19.27 7.90
C TRP A 488 14.89 18.65 7.13
N GLN A 489 14.10 17.78 7.75
CA GLN A 489 13.05 17.02 7.07
C GLN A 489 11.69 17.75 6.97
N ILE A 490 11.62 19.03 7.35
CA ILE A 490 10.39 19.82 7.36
C ILE A 490 9.69 19.89 5.99
N PHE A 491 10.45 19.84 4.89
CA PHE A 491 9.90 19.90 3.53
C PHE A 491 9.50 18.55 2.96
N GLU A 492 10.36 17.54 3.11
CA GLU A 492 10.15 16.23 2.49
C GLU A 492 9.12 15.40 3.25
N ASN A 493 9.09 15.56 4.59
CA ASN A 493 8.28 14.78 5.52
C ASN A 493 7.62 15.68 6.58
N PRO A 494 6.77 16.65 6.17
CA PRO A 494 6.26 17.70 7.07
C PRO A 494 5.40 17.17 8.22
N VAL A 495 4.66 16.07 7.99
CA VAL A 495 3.78 15.47 9.02
C VAL A 495 4.60 14.86 10.15
N ASP A 496 5.58 14.04 9.80
CA ASP A 496 6.49 13.37 10.74
C ASP A 496 7.40 14.38 11.45
N TRP A 497 7.88 15.40 10.72
CA TRP A 497 8.62 16.51 11.29
C TRP A 497 7.79 17.27 12.33
N LYS A 498 6.54 17.60 12.00
CA LYS A 498 5.61 18.27 12.92
C LYS A 498 5.35 17.42 14.16
N GLU A 499 5.12 16.12 14.00
CA GLU A 499 4.87 15.20 15.12
C GLU A 499 6.08 15.08 16.06
N LYS A 500 7.31 15.09 15.51
CA LYS A 500 8.54 15.05 16.30
C LYS A 500 8.87 16.37 16.98
N TYR A 501 8.70 17.50 16.27
CA TYR A 501 9.29 18.77 16.67
C TYR A 501 8.31 19.85 17.14
N ILE A 502 7.05 19.81 16.74
CA ILE A 502 6.07 20.82 17.15
C ILE A 502 5.35 20.38 18.41
N HIS A 503 5.23 21.32 19.35
CA HIS A 503 4.62 21.07 20.64
C HIS A 503 3.18 20.53 20.48
N PRO A 504 2.79 19.42 21.13
CA PRO A 504 1.46 18.82 21.00
C PRO A 504 0.28 19.78 21.26
N ASN A 505 0.45 20.73 22.19
CA ASN A 505 -0.54 21.76 22.48
C ASN A 505 -0.55 22.98 21.52
N TYR A 506 0.29 23.02 20.48
CA TYR A 506 0.35 24.15 19.54
C TYR A 506 -1.01 24.42 18.87
N THR A 507 -1.73 23.38 18.47
CA THR A 507 -3.04 23.54 17.82
C THR A 507 -4.10 24.15 18.75
N ARG A 508 -3.96 23.98 20.07
CA ARG A 508 -4.87 24.53 21.08
C ARG A 508 -4.82 26.07 21.16
N ILE A 509 -3.77 26.69 20.62
CA ILE A 509 -3.72 28.16 20.43
C ILE A 509 -4.91 28.62 19.59
N PHE A 510 -5.25 27.88 18.54
CA PHE A 510 -6.30 28.28 17.59
C PHE A 510 -7.69 27.84 18.05
N THR A 511 -7.81 26.69 18.70
CA THR A 511 -9.11 26.12 19.11
C THR A 511 -9.57 26.57 20.49
N GLU A 512 -8.65 26.74 21.44
CA GLU A 512 -8.94 26.99 22.86
C GLU A 512 -8.37 28.31 23.37
N ASN A 513 -7.76 29.12 22.50
CA ASN A 513 -7.00 30.31 22.88
C ASN A 513 -5.92 30.00 23.93
N TYR A 514 -5.22 28.87 23.77
CA TYR A 514 -4.10 28.46 24.65
C TYR A 514 -2.85 29.33 24.42
N LEU A 515 -2.95 30.59 24.85
CA LEU A 515 -2.05 31.71 24.63
C LEU A 515 -2.07 32.55 25.91
N GLU A 516 -0.91 33.02 26.36
CA GLU A 516 -0.79 33.92 27.50
C GLU A 516 -0.30 35.29 27.06
N GLU A 517 -0.62 36.33 27.82
CA GLU A 517 -0.11 37.69 27.62
C GLU A 517 0.57 38.17 28.92
N PRO A 518 1.80 37.72 29.22
CA PRO A 518 2.49 38.06 30.47
C PRO A 518 2.77 39.57 30.64
N CYS A 519 2.94 40.30 29.55
CA CYS A 519 3.11 41.76 29.52
C CYS A 519 2.25 42.34 28.39
N PRO A 520 1.84 43.62 28.45
CA PRO A 520 1.03 44.23 27.39
C PRO A 520 1.66 44.03 26.00
N ASP A 521 0.88 43.49 25.05
CA ASP A 521 1.30 43.15 23.67
C ASP A 521 2.51 42.18 23.58
N VAL A 522 2.75 41.39 24.64
CA VAL A 522 3.74 40.30 24.67
C VAL A 522 3.00 38.98 24.78
N PHE A 523 2.90 38.25 23.68
CA PHE A 523 2.14 37.01 23.57
C PHE A 523 3.05 35.80 23.76
N TRP A 524 2.64 34.83 24.58
CA TRP A 524 3.45 33.68 24.98
C TRP A 524 2.71 32.35 24.74
N PHE A 525 3.32 31.45 23.96
CA PHE A 525 2.65 30.25 23.47
C PHE A 525 3.62 29.08 23.23
N PRO A 526 3.15 27.81 23.31
CA PRO A 526 3.99 26.65 23.05
C PRO A 526 4.24 26.47 21.55
N VAL A 527 5.47 26.12 21.16
CA VAL A 527 5.83 25.93 19.75
C VAL A 527 6.64 24.67 19.50
N PHE A 528 7.72 24.45 20.24
CA PHE A 528 8.61 23.31 20.05
C PHE A 528 8.43 22.24 21.14
N THR A 529 8.65 20.97 20.77
CA THR A 529 8.86 19.90 21.74
C THR A 529 10.19 20.09 22.45
N GLU A 530 10.36 19.48 23.63
CA GLU A 530 11.66 19.50 24.30
C GLU A 530 12.76 18.90 23.43
N ARG A 531 12.43 17.84 22.68
CA ARG A 531 13.34 17.18 21.73
C ARG A 531 13.81 18.11 20.61
N ALA A 532 12.92 18.94 20.06
CA ALA A 532 13.30 19.94 19.06
C ALA A 532 14.32 20.93 19.63
N CYS A 533 14.09 21.37 20.88
CA CYS A 533 15.00 22.29 21.54
C CYS A 533 16.37 21.64 21.80
N ASP A 534 16.40 20.41 22.29
CA ASP A 534 17.64 19.68 22.56
C ASP A 534 18.43 19.44 21.28
N GLU A 535 17.79 18.88 20.24
CA GLU A 535 18.47 18.59 18.97
C GLU A 535 18.99 19.86 18.29
N LEU A 536 18.28 20.98 18.40
CA LEU A 536 18.75 22.28 17.88
C LEU A 536 19.96 22.81 18.66
N VAL A 537 19.96 22.71 20.00
CA VAL A 537 21.10 23.12 20.83
C VAL A 537 22.32 22.24 20.55
N GLU A 538 22.12 20.93 20.44
CA GLU A 538 23.18 19.96 20.08
C GLU A 538 23.83 20.32 18.75
N GLU A 539 23.03 20.66 17.72
CA GLU A 539 23.55 21.06 16.40
C GLU A 539 24.37 22.35 16.48
N MET A 540 23.91 23.33 17.25
CA MET A 540 24.62 24.60 17.46
C MET A 540 25.94 24.41 18.20
N GLU A 541 25.95 23.58 19.26
CA GLU A 541 27.18 23.23 19.98
C GLU A 541 28.13 22.38 19.14
N HIS A 542 27.61 21.49 18.28
CA HIS A 542 28.43 20.72 17.35
C HIS A 542 29.15 21.61 16.33
N TYR A 543 28.48 22.64 15.82
CA TYR A 543 29.11 23.66 14.98
C TYR A 543 30.18 24.46 15.75
N GLY A 544 29.90 24.80 17.02
CA GLY A 544 30.86 25.30 18.01
C GLY A 544 31.45 26.69 17.77
N SER A 545 31.27 27.27 16.58
CA SER A 545 31.85 28.57 16.21
C SER A 545 30.93 29.72 16.62
N TRP A 546 30.86 30.03 17.91
CA TRP A 546 30.05 31.11 18.51
C TRP A 546 30.71 32.51 18.39
N SER A 547 29.93 33.57 18.15
CA SER A 547 30.42 34.94 17.82
C SER A 547 31.33 35.58 18.88
N GLY A 548 31.07 35.29 20.16
CA GLY A 548 31.69 35.93 21.30
C GLY A 548 31.15 37.29 21.71
N GLY A 549 30.06 37.76 21.13
CA GLY A 549 29.41 39.01 21.54
C GLY A 549 30.24 40.26 21.21
N ASN A 550 31.07 40.21 20.16
CA ASN A 550 31.87 41.34 19.70
C ASN A 550 31.13 42.17 18.66
N HIS A 551 31.33 43.50 18.69
CA HIS A 551 30.72 44.42 17.72
C HIS A 551 31.16 44.19 16.28
N GLU A 552 32.33 43.60 16.05
CA GLU A 552 32.79 43.21 14.72
C GLU A 552 32.62 41.71 14.54
N ASP A 553 31.73 41.32 13.62
CA ASP A 553 31.54 39.93 13.24
C ASP A 553 31.74 39.74 11.73
N LYS A 554 32.86 39.09 11.37
CA LYS A 554 33.24 38.82 9.98
C LYS A 554 32.35 37.78 9.30
N ARG A 555 31.46 37.12 10.04
CA ARG A 555 30.58 36.03 9.57
C ARG A 555 29.24 36.56 9.04
N ILE A 556 28.87 37.80 9.39
CA ILE A 556 27.65 38.47 8.93
C ILE A 556 27.93 39.46 7.79
N THR A 557 26.92 39.68 6.93
CA THR A 557 27.03 40.61 5.81
C THR A 557 26.96 42.05 6.32
N GLY A 558 28.09 42.77 6.31
CA GLY A 558 28.21 44.15 6.81
C GLY A 558 29.18 44.32 7.98
N GLY A 559 29.61 43.23 8.62
CA GLY A 559 30.75 43.21 9.55
C GLY A 559 30.56 43.88 10.91
N TYR A 560 29.41 44.51 11.19
CA TYR A 560 29.19 45.29 12.41
C TYR A 560 27.81 45.08 13.03
N GLU A 561 27.75 44.69 14.29
CA GLU A 561 26.53 44.54 15.09
C GLU A 561 26.36 45.69 16.08
N THR A 562 25.21 46.36 16.02
CA THR A 562 24.89 47.47 16.93
C THR A 562 24.68 47.01 18.37
N VAL A 563 24.20 45.77 18.55
CA VAL A 563 24.00 45.13 19.85
C VAL A 563 24.46 43.68 19.73
N PRO A 564 25.73 43.37 20.01
CA PRO A 564 26.28 42.06 19.72
C PRO A 564 25.85 41.00 20.72
N THR A 565 25.59 39.79 20.23
CA THR A 565 25.21 38.61 21.02
C THR A 565 26.13 37.44 20.72
N ASP A 566 26.46 36.61 21.71
CA ASP A 566 27.20 35.36 21.51
C ASP A 566 26.31 34.33 20.82
N ASP A 567 26.37 34.30 19.49
CA ASP A 567 25.36 33.63 18.67
C ASP A 567 25.93 32.87 17.46
N ILE A 568 25.03 32.07 16.89
CA ILE A 568 25.18 31.37 15.62
C ILE A 568 23.91 31.65 14.79
N HIS A 569 24.07 32.18 13.59
CA HIS A 569 22.99 32.37 12.64
C HIS A 569 22.60 31.05 11.98
N MET A 570 21.30 30.85 11.71
CA MET A 570 20.79 29.65 11.02
C MET A 570 21.46 29.43 9.66
N LYS A 571 21.84 30.51 8.97
CA LYS A 571 22.56 30.46 7.69
C LYS A 571 23.95 29.83 7.80
N GLN A 572 24.63 29.96 8.94
CA GLN A 572 25.97 29.41 9.14
C GLN A 572 25.98 27.88 9.21
N ILE A 573 24.89 27.29 9.68
CA ILE A 573 24.70 25.83 9.71
C ILE A 573 23.85 25.32 8.54
N GLY A 574 23.48 26.19 7.59
CA GLY A 574 22.63 25.81 6.45
C GLY A 574 21.20 25.41 6.81
N TYR A 575 20.63 26.01 7.88
CA TYR A 575 19.27 25.75 8.37
C TYR A 575 18.31 26.93 8.13
N ASP A 576 18.73 27.93 7.34
CA ASP A 576 17.97 29.16 7.11
C ASP A 576 16.66 28.90 6.38
N LYS A 577 16.65 28.02 5.37
CA LYS A 577 15.45 27.73 4.57
C LYS A 577 14.38 27.01 5.39
N GLU A 578 14.80 26.02 6.15
CA GLU A 578 13.98 25.21 7.04
C GLU A 578 13.37 26.08 8.13
N TRP A 579 14.19 26.93 8.76
CA TRP A 579 13.73 27.86 9.80
C TRP A 579 12.75 28.90 9.24
N LEU A 580 13.00 29.43 8.04
CA LEU A 580 12.07 30.35 7.38
C LEU A 580 10.73 29.68 7.05
N HIS A 581 10.74 28.40 6.65
CA HIS A 581 9.52 27.63 6.46
C HIS A 581 8.79 27.39 7.78
N PHE A 582 9.51 27.06 8.85
CA PHE A 582 8.96 26.97 10.20
C PHE A 582 8.25 28.27 10.62
N ILE A 583 8.85 29.45 10.39
CA ILE A 583 8.21 30.73 10.72
C ILE A 583 6.93 30.94 9.90
N ARG A 584 6.94 30.59 8.60
CA ARG A 584 5.76 30.71 7.73
C ARG A 584 4.62 29.80 8.18
N GLU A 585 4.92 28.55 8.51
CA GLU A 585 3.90 27.54 8.84
C GLU A 585 3.40 27.62 10.29
N PHE A 586 4.27 27.98 11.26
CA PHE A 586 3.96 27.86 12.69
C PHE A 586 3.93 29.19 13.45
N ILE A 587 4.61 30.23 12.98
CA ILE A 587 4.63 31.53 13.68
C ILE A 587 3.68 32.53 13.03
N SER A 588 3.65 32.58 11.70
CA SER A 588 2.82 33.52 10.95
C SER A 588 1.32 33.35 11.24
N PRO A 589 0.76 32.12 11.37
CA PRO A 589 -0.65 31.94 11.76
C PRO A 589 -0.96 32.46 13.17
N VAL A 590 -0.03 32.31 14.13
CA VAL A 590 -0.18 32.86 15.48
C VAL A 590 -0.15 34.39 15.42
N THR A 591 0.77 34.96 14.64
CA THR A 591 0.89 36.42 14.42
C THR A 591 -0.41 36.99 13.86
N LEU A 592 -0.99 36.37 12.83
CA LEU A 592 -2.28 36.77 12.24
C LEU A 592 -3.43 36.71 13.25
N LYS A 593 -3.40 35.76 14.18
CA LYS A 593 -4.39 35.62 15.24
C LYS A 593 -4.32 36.76 16.25
N VAL A 594 -3.11 37.12 16.71
CA VAL A 594 -2.92 38.13 17.78
C VAL A 594 -2.84 39.56 17.22
N PHE A 595 -2.30 39.75 16.01
CA PHE A 595 -2.21 41.01 15.29
C PHE A 595 -3.00 40.93 13.99
N SER A 596 -4.33 41.02 14.11
CA SER A 596 -5.25 40.95 12.96
C SER A 596 -4.90 41.98 11.87
N GLY A 597 -4.75 41.51 10.62
CA GLY A 597 -4.45 42.34 9.45
C GLY A 597 -2.96 42.48 9.10
N TYR A 598 -2.06 41.85 9.85
CA TYR A 598 -0.62 41.90 9.62
C TYR A 598 -0.09 40.68 8.83
N TYR A 599 0.70 40.89 7.77
CA TYR A 599 1.28 39.83 6.94
C TYR A 599 2.80 39.84 6.97
N THR A 600 3.40 38.67 7.18
CA THR A 600 4.80 38.51 7.59
C THR A 600 5.80 38.29 6.44
N LYS A 601 6.97 38.94 6.50
CA LYS A 601 8.23 38.62 5.76
C LYS A 601 9.40 38.50 6.76
N VAL A 602 10.41 37.68 6.46
CA VAL A 602 11.42 37.27 7.46
C VAL A 602 12.83 37.41 6.91
N LEU A 603 13.81 37.76 7.77
CA LEU A 603 15.21 37.97 7.35
C LEU A 603 16.29 37.46 8.34
N MET A 604 16.18 37.73 9.65
CA MET A 604 17.27 37.43 10.60
C MET A 604 16.87 36.38 11.64
N ASN A 605 17.62 35.27 11.68
CA ASN A 605 17.35 34.11 12.53
C ASN A 605 18.66 33.58 13.13
N PHE A 606 18.74 33.49 14.45
CA PHE A 606 19.96 33.07 15.16
C PHE A 606 19.63 32.46 16.53
N VAL A 607 20.56 31.66 17.06
CA VAL A 607 20.52 31.14 18.43
C VAL A 607 21.56 31.86 19.26
N VAL A 608 21.14 32.37 20.42
CA VAL A 608 22.00 33.08 21.38
C VAL A 608 22.33 32.17 22.56
N LYS A 609 23.58 32.24 23.01
CA LYS A 609 24.11 31.55 24.18
C LYS A 609 24.51 32.56 25.25
N TYR A 610 23.83 32.54 26.39
CA TYR A 610 24.23 33.32 27.55
C TYR A 610 24.96 32.46 28.58
N THR A 611 26.14 32.91 29.00
CA THR A 611 26.95 32.28 30.05
C THR A 611 27.51 33.32 31.01
N PRO A 612 27.60 33.05 32.32
CA PRO A 612 28.15 33.99 33.30
C PRO A 612 29.58 34.46 32.97
N GLY A 613 30.38 33.59 32.35
CA GLY A 613 31.80 33.84 32.06
C GLY A 613 32.08 34.54 30.72
N ARG A 614 31.09 34.74 29.85
CA ARG A 614 31.30 35.35 28.52
C ARG A 614 30.32 36.51 28.29
N GLN A 615 29.07 36.21 27.94
CA GLN A 615 28.00 37.18 27.83
C GLN A 615 26.83 36.75 28.70
N ALA A 616 26.68 37.39 29.86
CA ALA A 616 25.68 37.01 30.84
C ALA A 616 24.33 37.71 30.63
N TYR A 617 24.32 38.91 30.03
CA TYR A 617 23.15 39.76 29.87
C TYR A 617 23.16 40.49 28.53
N LEU A 618 22.04 41.11 28.17
CA LEU A 618 21.92 41.97 27.00
C LEU A 618 21.34 43.32 27.41
N ARG A 619 22.06 44.41 27.11
CA ARG A 619 21.68 45.78 27.49
C ARG A 619 20.32 46.18 26.91
N PRO A 620 19.62 47.17 27.51
CA PRO A 620 18.36 47.68 26.96
C PRO A 620 18.49 48.11 25.49
N HIS A 621 17.63 47.60 24.62
CA HIS A 621 17.65 47.90 23.18
C HIS A 621 16.27 47.73 22.52
N HIS A 622 16.19 48.16 21.27
CA HIS A 622 15.09 47.83 20.35
C HIS A 622 15.62 46.88 19.28
N ASP A 623 14.75 45.97 18.85
CA ASP A 623 15.06 45.09 17.74
C ASP A 623 14.85 45.81 16.43
N SER A 624 15.68 45.50 15.44
CA SER A 624 15.43 45.92 14.07
C SER A 624 14.42 44.95 13.42
N SER A 625 13.20 44.94 13.94
CA SER A 625 12.08 44.10 13.50
C SER A 625 10.76 44.84 13.70
N THR A 626 9.73 44.45 12.95
CA THR A 626 8.37 44.86 13.29
C THR A 626 7.90 44.10 14.52
N PHE A 627 8.15 42.79 14.57
CA PHE A 627 8.01 41.97 15.76
C PHE A 627 9.14 40.94 15.86
N THR A 628 9.40 40.53 17.09
CA THR A 628 10.43 39.54 17.43
C THR A 628 9.76 38.33 18.03
N ILE A 629 10.23 37.15 17.66
CA ILE A 629 9.97 35.92 18.42
C ILE A 629 11.23 35.51 19.18
N ASN A 630 11.02 34.99 20.37
CA ASN A 630 12.06 34.48 21.24
C ASN A 630 11.62 33.14 21.83
N VAL A 631 12.27 32.06 21.41
CA VAL A 631 11.96 30.69 21.84
C VAL A 631 12.98 30.23 22.86
N ALA A 632 12.53 29.79 24.02
CA ALA A 632 13.43 29.21 25.03
C ALA A 632 13.80 27.76 24.65
N LEU A 633 15.10 27.47 24.57
CA LEU A 633 15.60 26.16 24.14
C LEU A 633 16.01 25.25 25.31
N ASN A 634 16.17 25.78 26.52
CA ASN A 634 16.46 24.99 27.70
C ASN A 634 15.77 25.55 28.95
N SER A 635 15.85 24.80 30.06
CA SER A 635 15.00 24.99 31.23
C SER A 635 15.65 25.82 32.32
N LYS A 636 14.97 26.90 32.73
CA LYS A 636 15.36 27.67 33.93
C LYS A 636 15.24 26.79 35.18
N GLY A 637 16.22 26.87 36.07
CA GLY A 637 16.29 26.09 37.30
C GLY A 637 17.12 24.82 37.16
N THR A 638 17.05 24.16 36.00
CA THR A 638 17.81 22.94 35.69
C THR A 638 19.11 23.27 34.96
N ASP A 639 19.03 23.99 33.85
CA ASP A 639 20.17 24.24 32.96
C ASP A 639 20.85 25.58 33.22
N PHE A 640 20.09 26.55 33.74
CA PHE A 640 20.59 27.88 34.10
C PHE A 640 19.80 28.53 35.25
N GLN A 641 20.42 29.52 35.90
CA GLN A 641 19.82 30.37 36.94
C GLN A 641 19.84 31.84 36.49
N GLY A 642 18.92 32.65 37.03
CA GLY A 642 18.72 34.03 36.57
C GLY A 642 18.07 34.07 35.18
N GLY A 643 18.39 35.08 34.39
CA GLY A 643 17.84 35.26 33.05
C GLY A 643 16.39 35.73 33.03
N GLY A 644 15.83 35.78 31.82
CA GLY A 644 14.53 36.36 31.52
C GLY A 644 14.61 37.47 30.48
N CYS A 645 13.52 38.20 30.30
CA CYS A 645 13.44 39.40 29.46
C CYS A 645 12.58 40.44 30.19
N ARG A 646 13.07 41.67 30.32
CA ARG A 646 12.34 42.76 30.98
C ARG A 646 12.00 43.85 29.98
N PHE A 647 10.74 44.27 29.96
CA PHE A 647 10.20 45.34 29.15
C PHE A 647 10.08 46.62 29.98
N HIS A 648 10.96 47.58 29.75
CA HIS A 648 11.13 48.76 30.62
C HIS A 648 9.89 49.64 30.68
N ARG A 649 9.25 49.88 29.52
CA ARG A 649 8.07 50.73 29.43
C ARG A 649 6.89 50.26 30.27
N TYR A 650 6.80 48.95 30.51
CA TYR A 650 5.70 48.33 31.25
C TYR A 650 6.10 47.88 32.65
N ASN A 651 7.38 48.03 33.02
CA ASN A 651 7.98 47.45 34.22
C ASN A 651 7.56 45.98 34.43
N CYS A 652 7.56 45.22 33.33
CA CYS A 652 7.07 43.85 33.28
C CYS A 652 8.21 42.93 32.81
N SER A 653 8.28 41.73 33.38
CA SER A 653 9.32 40.76 33.07
C SER A 653 8.76 39.37 32.80
N VAL A 654 9.35 38.70 31.81
CA VAL A 654 9.20 37.26 31.60
C VAL A 654 10.36 36.57 32.29
N ASP A 655 10.19 36.29 33.58
CA ASP A 655 11.27 35.78 34.43
C ASP A 655 11.47 34.27 34.30
N SER A 656 10.43 33.49 33.99
CA SER A 656 10.48 32.02 33.99
C SER A 656 10.15 31.45 32.62
N PRO A 657 11.04 31.63 31.61
CA PRO A 657 10.83 31.06 30.29
C PRO A 657 10.70 29.53 30.35
N ARG A 658 9.71 28.99 29.63
CA ARG A 658 9.40 27.56 29.57
C ARG A 658 10.05 27.00 28.31
N LYS A 659 10.79 25.89 28.44
CA LYS A 659 11.42 25.21 27.30
C LYS A 659 10.37 24.90 26.22
N GLY A 660 10.68 25.21 24.96
CA GLY A 660 9.79 25.01 23.83
C GLY A 660 8.67 26.06 23.66
N TRP A 661 8.56 27.04 24.58
CA TRP A 661 7.62 28.15 24.43
C TRP A 661 8.29 29.36 23.78
N SER A 662 7.53 30.04 22.93
CA SER A 662 7.91 31.27 22.25
C SER A 662 7.13 32.44 22.80
N PHE A 663 7.81 33.53 23.15
CA PHE A 663 7.14 34.82 23.32
C PHE A 663 7.37 35.72 22.11
N MET A 664 6.36 36.50 21.76
CA MET A 664 6.27 37.37 20.60
C MET A 664 5.92 38.79 21.05
N HIS A 665 6.67 39.78 20.59
CA HIS A 665 6.43 41.19 20.92
C HIS A 665 6.84 42.12 19.77
N PRO A 666 6.29 43.34 19.68
CA PRO A 666 6.78 44.36 18.75
C PRO A 666 8.28 44.66 18.97
N GLY A 667 9.05 44.85 17.89
CA GLY A 667 10.50 45.09 17.99
C GLY A 667 10.89 46.56 18.15
N ARG A 668 10.11 47.45 17.54
CA ARG A 668 10.37 48.90 17.47
C ARG A 668 9.44 49.72 18.36
N LEU A 669 9.90 50.91 18.76
CA LEU A 669 9.18 51.99 19.43
C LEU A 669 8.62 51.69 20.83
N THR A 670 7.91 50.57 21.03
CA THR A 670 7.08 50.33 22.22
C THR A 670 7.67 49.36 23.24
N HIS A 671 8.55 48.47 22.81
CA HIS A 671 9.06 47.39 23.66
C HIS A 671 10.58 47.49 23.82
N LEU A 672 11.06 48.60 24.40
CA LEU A 672 12.44 48.70 24.86
C LEU A 672 12.65 47.62 25.93
N HIS A 673 13.53 46.68 25.66
CA HIS A 673 13.69 45.50 26.50
C HIS A 673 15.16 45.18 26.77
N GLU A 674 15.42 44.48 27.88
CA GLU A 674 16.75 43.98 28.25
C GLU A 674 16.72 42.46 28.50
N GLY A 675 17.83 41.81 28.19
CA GLY A 675 18.07 40.41 28.57
C GLY A 675 18.65 40.36 29.97
N LEU A 676 17.87 39.88 30.94
CA LEU A 676 18.30 39.79 32.34
C LEU A 676 19.51 38.85 32.49
N PRO A 677 20.41 39.11 33.47
CA PRO A 677 21.65 38.36 33.63
C PRO A 677 21.41 36.90 34.00
N THR A 678 22.02 35.99 33.23
CA THR A 678 22.20 34.57 33.58
C THR A 678 23.29 34.46 34.64
N THR A 679 22.94 34.00 35.84
CA THR A 679 23.84 33.99 37.01
C THR A 679 24.59 32.67 37.19
N ASN A 680 24.06 31.56 36.67
CA ASN A 680 24.70 30.25 36.70
C ASN A 680 24.23 29.41 35.50
N GLY A 681 25.04 28.44 35.07
CA GLY A 681 24.75 27.56 33.94
C GLY A 681 24.79 28.27 32.57
N THR A 682 24.10 27.69 31.58
CA THR A 682 24.06 28.21 30.21
C THR A 682 22.63 28.34 29.74
N ARG A 683 22.24 29.51 29.21
CA ARG A 683 20.89 29.75 28.69
C ARG A 683 20.93 29.86 27.16
N TYR A 684 20.08 29.08 26.49
CA TYR A 684 19.91 29.12 25.04
C TYR A 684 18.54 29.65 24.64
N ILE A 685 18.52 30.55 23.66
CA ILE A 685 17.28 31.05 23.05
C ILE A 685 17.43 31.12 21.53
N ALA A 686 16.37 30.78 20.79
CA ALA A 686 16.28 31.05 19.36
C ALA A 686 15.52 32.36 19.15
N VAL A 687 16.13 33.31 18.46
CA VAL A 687 15.56 34.63 18.21
C VAL A 687 15.36 34.81 16.71
N SER A 688 14.24 35.42 16.33
CA SER A 688 14.03 35.83 14.95
C SER A 688 13.45 37.23 14.89
N PHE A 689 14.14 38.09 14.15
CA PHE A 689 13.70 39.45 13.83
C PHE A 689 12.92 39.41 12.53
N ILE A 690 11.62 39.66 12.66
CA ILE A 690 10.66 39.46 11.60
C ILE A 690 10.19 40.83 11.08
N ASP A 691 10.14 40.99 9.76
CA ASP A 691 9.88 42.24 9.05
C ASP A 691 10.78 43.41 9.51
N PRO A 692 12.11 43.31 9.31
CA PRO A 692 13.07 44.35 9.68
C PRO A 692 12.91 45.67 8.91
#